data_AF-A0ABD1MPK0-F1
#
_entry.id   AF-A0ABD1MPK0-F1
#
_cell.length_a   1.000
_cell.length_b   1.000
_cell.length_c   1.000
_cell.angle_alpha   90.00
_cell.angle_beta   90.00
_cell.angle_gamma   90.00
#
_symmetry.space_group_name_H-M   'P 1'
#
loop_
_entity.id
_entity.type
_entity.pdbx_description
1 polymer ?
#
loop_
_entity_poly.entity_id
_entity_poly.type
_entity_poly.pdbx_seq_one_letter_code
_entity_poly.pdbx_strand_id
1 'polypeptide(L)'
;MSRCNLLGPLDPSLATLENLSVIVLDGNNLSSSVPETFAHFKHLTILSLHRCGLTGTFPHKIFNVGTLSLIDISENYNLHGFFPEFPMNGSLQTFWTSFVGALPHSIGNIRHLDEFGLSYCGFNGIIPNSLSNLTELSYLDLSNNKFIGTIPSSQFEGLHNLVFVNLDNNYFTGSIPSSFFTLRSLQLLWLSNNKFSQLDDLINVTSSRLELLHICSNDLFGSVPSSLFTLPHLKEIYLSDNQFSRLDEFINVASSILEFLALDCNSFNRSTQLNKLSEFRNFTEIDLSYNNVSANVNFINVEPPFFSSLELLVLASCDLRNFPGFLRNLSTLVALDISNNHIQGKVPNWIWKMPNLLFLNLSHNLLTELEGPLQYITSRLHFLDLHHNKLQGPVPIFSGNATYLDFSGNKFSSSIPGDIISGRIPSCLMKMSKNFEVLNLKNNNLSGSIPDTIQPCCALWTINLHGNLLDGPIPKSIVNCSKLEVLDLGSNQIIGGFPCLLKEISQLRILVLWKNKFQGPLRCLKANKATWEMLQILDIAFNNFSGKLAGSFLTTWKKYMMHNEHLAESKFIEKEIGLGGQHYQDSVTINNKGQEMELVKILTIYTSIGFSSNHFEGPIPEKLMDFNELTILNLSNNALSGKIPSSIGNLIQLESLDLSQNSLSGEISMQLVSLSFLEYLNLSFNHLVGKIPTGTQLQSFPASSFEGNDGLYGPPLPSIENRNGTEPGMLPQRKCGRLACTVDWNFISVELGLVFGHGIVFGPLLIWKGWRIRDIKLSHVN
;
A
#
# COMPACT_ATOMS: atom_id res chain seq x y z
N MET A 1 20.62 31.16 22.74
CA MET A 1 19.35 31.81 22.37
C MET A 1 18.59 30.94 21.36
N SER A 2 18.24 29.71 21.73
CA SER A 2 17.59 28.77 20.80
C SER A 2 16.08 29.04 20.72
N ARG A 3 15.47 28.83 19.53
CA ARG A 3 14.02 28.96 19.27
C ARG A 3 13.40 30.28 19.74
N CYS A 4 14.15 31.37 19.58
CA CYS A 4 13.77 32.71 20.03
C CYS A 4 13.15 33.56 18.89
N ASN A 5 12.84 32.96 17.73
CA ASN A 5 12.39 33.64 16.53
C ASN A 5 13.34 34.76 16.06
N LEU A 6 14.64 34.59 16.27
CA LEU A 6 15.65 35.52 15.75
C LEU A 6 15.66 35.47 14.21
N LEU A 7 15.74 36.64 13.58
CA LEU A 7 15.77 36.84 12.14
C LEU A 7 16.96 37.72 11.75
N GLY A 8 17.41 37.60 10.51
CA GLY A 8 18.47 38.43 9.93
C GLY A 8 19.85 37.78 9.97
N PRO A 9 20.82 38.35 9.23
CA PRO A 9 22.09 37.68 9.03
C PRO A 9 22.97 37.73 10.28
N LEU A 10 23.80 36.70 10.45
CA LEU A 10 24.91 36.73 11.40
C LEU A 10 25.91 37.83 10.98
N ASP A 11 25.97 38.93 11.74
CA ASP A 11 26.86 40.04 11.41
C ASP A 11 28.33 39.70 11.73
N PRO A 12 29.29 39.97 10.82
CA PRO A 12 30.71 39.79 11.07
C PRO A 12 31.23 40.51 12.32
N SER A 13 30.56 41.58 12.78
CA SER A 13 30.91 42.32 14.00
C SER A 13 30.81 41.47 15.26
N LEU A 14 30.10 40.34 15.25
CA LEU A 14 30.05 39.44 16.41
C LEU A 14 31.46 38.99 16.82
N ALA A 15 32.38 38.90 15.87
CA ALA A 15 33.79 38.55 16.09
C ALA A 15 34.56 39.57 16.95
N THR A 16 34.03 40.76 17.22
CA THR A 16 34.65 41.72 18.15
C THR A 16 34.50 41.32 19.62
N LEU A 17 33.67 40.32 19.93
CA LEU A 17 33.49 39.81 21.28
C LEU A 17 34.61 38.82 21.64
N GLU A 18 35.81 39.33 21.95
CA GLU A 18 37.04 38.53 22.10
C GLU A 18 36.97 37.43 23.18
N ASN A 19 36.12 37.60 24.19
CA ASN A 19 35.93 36.65 25.30
C ASN A 19 34.76 35.67 25.08
N LEU A 20 34.11 35.70 23.92
CA LEU A 20 32.97 34.84 23.65
C LEU A 20 33.43 33.38 23.55
N SER A 21 32.84 32.52 24.38
CA SER A 21 33.18 31.09 24.44
C SER A 21 32.08 30.17 23.93
N VAL A 22 30.81 30.60 23.96
CA VAL A 22 29.67 29.75 23.59
C VAL A 22 28.72 30.52 22.70
N ILE A 23 28.43 29.96 21.53
CA ILE A 23 27.39 30.42 20.61
C ILE A 23 26.41 29.26 20.40
N VAL A 24 25.16 29.44 20.83
CA VAL A 24 24.08 28.46 20.66
C VAL A 24 22.84 29.20 20.18
N LEU A 25 22.45 29.00 18.92
CA LEU A 25 21.36 29.74 18.25
C LEU A 25 20.33 28.80 17.58
N ASP A 26 20.22 27.56 18.02
CA ASP A 26 19.46 26.52 17.32
C ASP A 26 17.98 26.88 17.09
N GLY A 27 17.44 26.46 15.95
CA GLY A 27 16.03 26.62 15.61
C GLY A 27 15.59 28.08 15.43
N ASN A 28 16.49 28.99 15.05
CA ASN A 28 16.15 30.35 14.62
C ASN A 28 16.33 30.49 13.11
N ASN A 29 15.36 31.05 12.39
CA ASN A 29 15.44 31.18 10.93
C ASN A 29 16.32 32.38 10.49
N LEU A 30 17.63 32.24 10.64
CA LEU A 30 18.61 33.28 10.32
C LEU A 30 18.75 33.51 8.81
N SER A 31 18.47 32.49 7.98
CA SER A 31 18.47 32.59 6.51
C SER A 31 19.73 33.26 5.93
N SER A 32 20.91 32.96 6.49
CA SER A 32 22.17 33.67 6.19
C SER A 32 23.41 32.76 6.14
N SER A 33 24.50 33.29 5.56
CA SER A 33 25.81 32.63 5.56
C SER A 33 26.54 32.82 6.89
N VAL A 34 27.32 31.83 7.31
CA VAL A 34 28.18 31.93 8.49
C VAL A 34 29.42 32.79 8.17
N PRO A 35 29.69 33.88 8.92
CA PRO A 35 30.83 34.75 8.65
C PRO A 35 32.17 34.05 8.83
N GLU A 36 33.10 34.27 7.90
CA GLU A 36 34.49 33.76 8.02
C GLU A 36 35.22 34.33 9.25
N THR A 37 34.79 35.50 9.74
CA THR A 37 35.33 36.14 10.95
C THR A 37 35.10 35.31 12.21
N PHE A 38 34.21 34.32 12.21
CA PHE A 38 34.03 33.41 13.35
C PHE A 38 35.28 32.58 13.65
N ALA A 39 36.17 32.38 12.66
CA ALA A 39 37.47 31.75 12.90
C ALA A 39 38.42 32.61 13.78
N HIS A 40 38.09 33.88 14.05
CA HIS A 40 38.88 34.75 14.92
C HIS A 40 38.55 34.64 16.42
N PHE A 41 37.50 33.91 16.80
CA PHE A 41 37.18 33.71 18.21
C PHE A 41 38.22 32.79 18.88
N LYS A 42 39.09 33.37 19.71
CA LYS A 42 40.20 32.64 20.36
C LYS A 42 39.78 31.75 21.53
N HIS A 43 38.59 31.96 22.07
CA HIS A 43 38.07 31.28 23.26
C HIS A 43 36.81 30.46 22.99
N LEU A 44 36.37 30.35 21.72
CA LEU A 44 35.15 29.65 21.37
C LEU A 44 35.33 28.15 21.60
N THR A 45 34.47 27.58 22.44
CA THR A 45 34.40 26.16 22.75
C THR A 45 33.20 25.49 22.11
N ILE A 46 32.07 26.20 21.99
CA ILE A 46 30.82 25.66 21.45
C ILE A 46 30.27 26.57 20.36
N LEU A 47 30.00 26.00 19.19
CA LEU A 47 29.23 26.62 18.12
C LEU A 47 28.07 25.70 17.71
N SER A 48 26.84 26.07 18.08
CA SER A 48 25.62 25.36 17.71
C SER A 48 24.68 26.29 16.93
N LEU A 49 24.43 25.92 15.68
CA LEU A 49 23.56 26.60 14.71
C LEU A 49 22.62 25.58 14.04
N HIS A 50 22.15 24.59 14.79
CA HIS A 50 21.26 23.55 14.29
C HIS A 50 19.96 24.16 13.77
N ARG A 51 19.49 23.71 12.60
CA ARG A 51 18.20 24.12 11.99
C ARG A 51 18.02 25.64 11.97
N CYS A 52 19.05 26.37 11.51
CA CYS A 52 19.04 27.83 11.47
C CYS A 52 18.71 28.42 10.08
N GLY A 53 18.41 27.57 9.09
CA GLY A 53 18.19 27.99 7.71
C GLY A 53 19.44 28.58 7.06
N LEU A 54 20.64 28.17 7.50
CA LEU A 54 21.90 28.69 6.98
C LEU A 54 22.07 28.39 5.49
N THR A 55 22.75 29.29 4.77
CA THR A 55 23.00 29.19 3.32
C THR A 55 24.46 29.44 2.97
N GLY A 56 24.89 29.08 1.75
CA GLY A 56 26.25 29.34 1.27
C GLY A 56 27.27 28.31 1.76
N THR A 57 28.56 28.66 1.79
CA THR A 57 29.63 27.74 2.20
C THR A 57 30.07 27.98 3.64
N PHE A 58 30.15 26.92 4.45
CA PHE A 58 30.64 27.04 5.81
C PHE A 58 32.16 27.34 5.88
N PRO A 59 32.60 28.26 6.74
CA PRO A 59 33.99 28.71 6.76
C PRO A 59 34.94 27.65 7.33
N HIS A 60 35.73 27.01 6.47
CA HIS A 60 36.66 25.94 6.86
C HIS A 60 37.76 26.36 7.86
N LYS A 61 38.09 27.65 7.98
CA LYS A 61 39.09 28.13 8.94
C LYS A 61 38.67 27.94 10.39
N ILE A 62 37.37 27.77 10.66
CA ILE A 62 36.87 27.57 12.02
C ILE A 62 37.33 26.25 12.63
N PHE A 63 37.64 25.25 11.79
CA PHE A 63 38.19 23.96 12.22
C PHE A 63 39.64 24.08 12.76
N ASN A 64 40.31 25.23 12.58
CA ASN A 64 41.63 25.50 13.15
C ASN A 64 41.57 26.19 14.52
N VAL A 65 40.37 26.50 15.03
CA VAL A 65 40.20 27.12 16.36
C VAL A 65 40.44 26.04 17.42
N GLY A 66 41.65 26.04 18.01
CA GLY A 66 42.10 24.99 18.93
C GLY A 66 41.40 24.93 20.29
N THR A 67 40.44 25.81 20.57
CA THR A 67 39.57 25.74 21.76
C THR A 67 38.23 25.09 21.47
N LEU A 68 37.87 24.91 20.20
CA LEU A 68 36.54 24.49 19.78
C LEU A 68 36.36 22.99 20.03
N SER A 69 35.41 22.64 20.89
CA SER A 69 35.10 21.25 21.26
C SER A 69 33.82 20.74 20.61
N LEU A 70 32.84 21.61 20.37
CA LEU A 70 31.56 21.23 19.75
C LEU A 70 31.22 22.12 18.57
N ILE A 71 30.89 21.50 17.45
CA ILE A 71 30.20 22.16 16.33
C ILE A 71 28.95 21.36 15.98
N ASP A 72 27.78 22.02 16.03
CA ASP A 72 26.55 21.49 15.46
C ASP A 72 26.01 22.49 14.43
N ILE A 73 26.01 22.07 13.17
CA ILE A 73 25.43 22.82 12.04
C ILE A 73 24.45 21.95 11.26
N SER A 74 23.93 20.89 11.88
CA SER A 74 22.97 19.96 11.29
C SER A 74 21.63 20.62 10.92
N GLU A 75 20.85 19.96 10.07
CA GLU A 75 19.56 20.43 9.56
C GLU A 75 19.60 21.81 8.86
N ASN A 76 20.70 22.14 8.18
CA ASN A 76 20.82 23.32 7.34
C ASN A 76 20.94 22.92 5.86
N TYR A 77 19.82 22.57 5.22
CA TYR A 77 19.80 21.95 3.88
C TYR A 77 20.39 22.80 2.73
N ASN A 78 20.46 24.12 2.89
CA ASN A 78 21.04 25.04 1.90
C ASN A 78 22.50 25.42 2.24
N LEU A 79 23.06 24.88 3.32
CA LEU A 79 24.45 25.07 3.71
C LEU A 79 25.30 24.02 3.00
N HIS A 80 26.32 24.48 2.30
CA HIS A 80 27.29 23.64 1.60
C HIS A 80 28.61 23.62 2.37
N GLY A 81 29.34 22.51 2.27
CA GLY A 81 30.66 22.39 2.86
C GLY A 81 31.26 21.01 2.66
N PHE A 82 32.57 20.94 2.87
CA PHE A 82 33.38 19.72 2.84
C PHE A 82 34.27 19.74 4.09
N PHE A 83 34.67 18.57 4.57
CA PHE A 83 35.68 18.52 5.62
C PHE A 83 37.04 19.03 5.12
N PRO A 84 37.70 19.95 5.85
CA PRO A 84 39.10 20.26 5.61
C PRO A 84 40.01 19.17 6.17
N GLU A 85 41.30 19.27 5.90
CA GLU A 85 42.28 18.51 6.66
C GLU A 85 42.35 19.04 8.11
N PHE A 86 42.19 18.15 9.09
CA PHE A 86 42.21 18.51 10.51
C PHE A 86 43.65 18.67 11.04
N PRO A 87 43.91 19.70 11.87
CA PRO A 87 45.22 19.89 12.48
C PRO A 87 45.56 18.77 13.46
N MET A 88 46.85 18.47 13.64
CA MET A 88 47.31 17.54 14.68
C MET A 88 46.87 18.03 16.07
N ASN A 89 46.31 17.11 16.87
CA ASN A 89 45.73 17.38 18.19
C ASN A 89 44.57 18.38 18.15
N GLY A 90 43.70 18.27 17.15
CA GLY A 90 42.48 19.09 17.10
C GLY A 90 41.58 18.84 18.32
N SER A 91 40.91 19.89 18.78
CA SER A 91 40.17 19.93 20.05
C SER A 91 38.72 19.42 19.98
N LEU A 92 38.23 19.04 18.80
CA LEU A 92 36.85 18.65 18.59
C LEU A 92 36.51 17.35 19.31
N GLN A 93 35.40 17.36 20.04
CA GLN A 93 34.81 16.26 20.80
C GLN A 93 33.48 15.80 20.18
N THR A 94 32.69 16.75 19.67
CA THR A 94 31.38 16.47 19.05
C THR A 94 31.24 17.24 17.74
N PHE A 95 30.74 16.57 16.71
CA PHE A 95 30.51 17.20 15.42
C PHE A 95 29.26 16.66 14.71
N TRP A 96 28.32 17.55 14.37
CA TRP A 96 27.14 17.29 13.54
C TRP A 96 27.04 18.30 12.39
N THR A 97 26.76 17.85 11.18
CA THR A 97 26.81 18.70 9.98
C THR A 97 25.75 18.38 8.93
N SER A 98 25.80 19.10 7.81
CA SER A 98 25.13 18.80 6.54
C SER A 98 26.11 18.85 5.36
N PHE A 99 27.40 18.61 5.63
CA PHE A 99 28.46 18.61 4.62
C PHE A 99 28.42 17.39 3.72
N VAL A 100 29.03 17.53 2.54
CA VAL A 100 29.13 16.46 1.53
C VAL A 100 30.60 16.12 1.26
N GLY A 101 30.85 15.07 0.47
CA GLY A 101 32.20 14.69 -0.01
C GLY A 101 32.77 13.48 0.72
N ALA A 102 34.10 13.32 0.71
CA ALA A 102 34.77 12.19 1.36
C ALA A 102 35.34 12.57 2.73
N LEU A 103 35.52 11.58 3.60
CA LEU A 103 36.22 11.77 4.87
C LEU A 103 37.74 11.93 4.63
N PRO A 104 38.39 12.97 5.19
CA PRO A 104 39.83 13.19 5.02
C PRO A 104 40.63 12.20 5.87
N HIS A 105 41.85 11.87 5.44
CA HIS A 105 42.73 10.99 6.23
C HIS A 105 43.13 11.61 7.57
N SER A 106 43.20 12.94 7.67
CA SER A 106 43.45 13.65 8.93
C SER A 106 42.33 13.53 9.97
N ILE A 107 41.21 12.87 9.70
CA ILE A 107 40.17 12.62 10.72
C ILE A 107 40.75 11.97 11.98
N GLY A 108 41.80 11.14 11.86
CA GLY A 108 42.50 10.56 13.00
C GLY A 108 43.33 11.53 13.87
N ASN A 109 43.35 12.83 13.54
CA ASN A 109 44.07 13.86 14.30
C ASN A 109 43.24 14.44 15.45
N ILE A 110 41.90 14.33 15.42
CA ILE A 110 40.98 14.82 16.45
C ILE A 110 40.71 13.73 17.50
N ARG A 111 41.76 13.31 18.21
CA ARG A 111 41.73 12.12 19.08
C ARG A 111 40.77 12.19 20.28
N HIS A 112 40.29 13.38 20.60
CA HIS A 112 39.31 13.63 21.65
C HIS A 112 37.85 13.51 21.18
N LEU A 113 37.63 13.12 19.92
CA LEU A 113 36.30 12.93 19.38
C LEU A 113 35.60 11.77 20.10
N ASP A 114 34.50 12.09 20.76
CA ASP A 114 33.65 11.16 21.53
C ASP A 114 32.39 10.79 20.73
N GLU A 115 31.75 11.80 20.14
CA GLU A 115 30.54 11.62 19.33
C GLU A 115 30.77 12.11 17.89
N PHE A 116 30.56 11.22 16.92
CA PHE A 116 30.73 11.52 15.51
C PHE A 116 29.48 11.14 14.70
N GLY A 117 28.64 12.12 14.36
CA GLY A 117 27.39 11.92 13.63
C GLY A 117 27.35 12.66 12.29
N LEU A 118 27.27 11.91 11.20
CA LEU A 118 27.19 12.41 9.82
C LEU A 118 25.94 11.89 9.09
N SER A 119 24.87 11.55 9.80
CA SER A 119 23.68 10.98 9.17
C SER A 119 23.03 11.95 8.16
N TYR A 120 22.52 11.43 7.04
CA TYR A 120 21.83 12.20 5.99
C TYR A 120 22.65 13.34 5.36
N CYS A 121 23.97 13.20 5.30
CA CYS A 121 24.89 14.25 4.84
C CYS A 121 25.35 14.08 3.38
N GLY A 122 25.16 12.91 2.77
CA GLY A 122 25.59 12.64 1.40
C GLY A 122 27.11 12.44 1.24
N PHE A 123 27.81 12.06 2.32
CA PHE A 123 29.22 11.67 2.29
C PHE A 123 29.44 10.45 1.38
N ASN A 124 30.62 10.34 0.76
CA ASN A 124 31.00 9.27 -0.15
C ASN A 124 32.44 8.77 0.09
N GLY A 125 32.88 7.80 -0.71
CA GLY A 125 34.22 7.23 -0.58
C GLY A 125 34.32 6.18 0.53
N ILE A 126 35.54 5.84 0.94
CA ILE A 126 35.81 4.83 1.98
C ILE A 126 35.96 5.48 3.35
N ILE A 127 35.72 4.72 4.43
CA ILE A 127 36.10 5.16 5.78
C ILE A 127 37.64 5.09 5.90
N PRO A 128 38.35 6.21 6.16
CA PRO A 128 39.81 6.20 6.26
C PRO A 128 40.30 5.33 7.43
N ASN A 129 41.38 4.57 7.22
CA ASN A 129 41.97 3.71 8.27
C ASN A 129 42.38 4.50 9.53
N SER A 130 42.66 5.80 9.40
CA SER A 130 43.00 6.68 10.52
C SER A 130 41.85 6.89 11.51
N LEU A 131 40.62 6.47 11.20
CA LEU A 131 39.51 6.44 12.16
C LEU A 131 39.87 5.59 13.40
N SER A 132 40.73 4.58 13.26
CA SER A 132 41.20 3.75 14.38
C SER A 132 41.99 4.53 15.44
N ASN A 133 42.44 5.76 15.13
CA ASN A 133 43.13 6.62 16.09
C ASN A 133 42.17 7.32 17.07
N LEU A 134 40.85 7.27 16.85
CA LEU A 134 39.83 7.96 17.64
C LEU A 134 39.42 7.12 18.86
N THR A 135 40.38 6.79 19.72
CA THR A 135 40.18 5.82 20.81
C THR A 135 39.19 6.27 21.90
N GLU A 136 38.86 7.57 21.96
CA GLU A 136 37.85 8.12 22.88
C GLU A 136 36.42 7.96 22.36
N LEU A 137 36.23 7.62 21.07
CA LEU A 137 34.93 7.57 20.40
C LEU A 137 33.98 6.57 21.08
N SER A 138 32.83 7.05 21.53
CA SER A 138 31.75 6.25 22.10
C SER A 138 30.52 6.13 21.19
N TYR A 139 30.31 7.10 20.30
CA TYR A 139 29.16 7.15 19.40
C TYR A 139 29.58 7.43 17.96
N LEU A 140 29.23 6.54 17.04
CA LEU A 140 29.49 6.69 15.61
C LEU A 140 28.21 6.49 14.80
N ASP A 141 27.74 7.54 14.12
CA ASP A 141 26.65 7.45 13.16
C ASP A 141 27.09 7.98 11.79
N LEU A 142 27.25 7.07 10.83
CA LEU A 142 27.56 7.37 9.42
C LEU A 142 26.40 6.99 8.49
N SER A 143 25.20 6.77 9.03
CA SER A 143 24.06 6.24 8.29
C SER A 143 23.54 7.17 7.20
N ASN A 144 22.78 6.63 6.24
CA ASN A 144 22.11 7.41 5.19
C ASN A 144 23.10 8.28 4.38
N ASN A 145 24.19 7.65 3.94
CA ASN A 145 25.24 8.27 3.14
C ASN A 145 25.51 7.42 1.88
N LYS A 146 26.63 7.69 1.22
CA LYS A 146 27.09 7.00 0.00
C LYS A 146 28.48 6.40 0.22
N PHE A 147 28.81 6.00 1.45
CA PHE A 147 30.08 5.34 1.73
C PHE A 147 30.16 3.98 1.02
N ILE A 148 31.36 3.64 0.56
CA ILE A 148 31.65 2.42 -0.22
C ILE A 148 32.84 1.67 0.39
N GLY A 149 33.13 0.49 -0.16
CA GLY A 149 34.34 -0.27 0.14
C GLY A 149 34.16 -1.25 1.29
N THR A 150 35.25 -1.94 1.64
CA THR A 150 35.28 -2.92 2.74
C THR A 150 35.71 -2.25 4.04
N ILE A 151 35.26 -2.78 5.16
CA ILE A 151 35.69 -2.35 6.49
C ILE A 151 36.57 -3.47 7.09
N PRO A 152 37.90 -3.30 7.21
CA PRO A 152 38.75 -4.29 7.85
C PRO A 152 38.51 -4.35 9.37
N SER A 153 38.52 -5.54 9.97
CA SER A 153 38.39 -5.70 11.45
C SER A 153 39.41 -4.88 12.25
N SER A 154 40.63 -4.70 11.73
CA SER A 154 41.68 -3.92 12.40
C SER A 154 41.33 -2.43 12.55
N GLN A 155 40.36 -1.91 11.80
CA GLN A 155 39.98 -0.50 11.84
C GLN A 155 39.19 -0.15 13.11
N PHE A 156 38.50 -1.12 13.72
CA PHE A 156 37.68 -0.92 14.92
C PHE A 156 38.24 -1.60 16.17
N GLU A 157 39.25 -2.46 16.05
CA GLU A 157 39.80 -3.27 17.14
C GLU A 157 40.18 -2.45 18.40
N GLY A 158 40.73 -1.24 18.22
CA GLY A 158 41.17 -0.37 19.33
C GLY A 158 40.11 0.59 19.90
N LEU A 159 38.89 0.62 19.35
CA LEU A 159 37.85 1.59 19.70
C LEU A 159 36.98 1.08 20.88
N HIS A 160 37.64 0.77 22.00
CA HIS A 160 37.02 0.07 23.13
C HIS A 160 35.90 0.84 23.85
N ASN A 161 35.78 2.15 23.63
CA ASN A 161 34.74 3.00 24.23
C ASN A 161 33.45 3.03 23.40
N LEU A 162 33.45 2.51 22.17
CA LEU A 162 32.27 2.50 21.31
C LEU A 162 31.11 1.77 21.99
N VAL A 163 29.99 2.47 22.14
CA VAL A 163 28.71 1.98 22.66
C VAL A 163 27.70 1.80 21.53
N PHE A 164 27.71 2.71 20.55
CA PHE A 164 26.78 2.73 19.43
C PHE A 164 27.53 2.91 18.10
N VAL A 165 27.21 2.05 17.14
CA VAL A 165 27.69 2.16 15.75
C VAL A 165 26.50 2.02 14.81
N ASN A 166 26.27 3.03 13.99
CA ASN A 166 25.25 3.02 12.94
C ASN A 166 25.87 3.34 11.58
N LEU A 167 25.88 2.34 10.70
CA LEU A 167 26.36 2.42 9.32
C LEU A 167 25.23 2.13 8.31
N ASP A 168 23.97 2.17 8.75
CA ASP A 168 22.80 1.85 7.93
C ASP A 168 22.74 2.67 6.63
N ASN A 169 22.10 2.14 5.59
CA ASN A 169 21.80 2.86 4.35
C ASN A 169 23.06 3.47 3.71
N ASN A 170 24.00 2.59 3.36
CA ASN A 170 25.24 2.91 2.66
C ASN A 170 25.51 1.86 1.57
N TYR A 171 26.71 1.87 0.98
CA TYR A 171 27.13 0.89 -0.03
C TYR A 171 28.36 0.10 0.42
N PHE A 172 28.50 -0.16 1.72
CA PHE A 172 29.60 -0.98 2.25
C PHE A 172 29.53 -2.41 1.71
N THR A 173 30.69 -3.01 1.46
CA THR A 173 30.84 -4.34 0.83
C THR A 173 31.75 -5.25 1.64
N GLY A 174 31.78 -6.54 1.32
CA GLY A 174 32.69 -7.52 1.94
C GLY A 174 32.13 -8.11 3.24
N SER A 175 33.01 -8.60 4.11
CA SER A 175 32.62 -9.24 5.37
C SER A 175 32.30 -8.21 6.46
N ILE A 176 31.34 -8.54 7.33
CA ILE A 176 31.11 -7.76 8.55
C ILE A 176 32.34 -7.90 9.48
N PRO A 177 32.92 -6.79 9.96
CA PRO A 177 34.08 -6.81 10.84
C PRO A 177 33.84 -7.60 12.13
N SER A 178 34.62 -8.67 12.34
CA SER A 178 34.57 -9.48 13.57
C SER A 178 34.89 -8.69 14.83
N SER A 179 35.66 -7.60 14.71
CA SER A 179 36.01 -6.70 15.81
C SER A 179 34.77 -6.13 16.50
N PHE A 180 33.69 -5.83 15.76
CA PHE A 180 32.45 -5.30 16.35
C PHE A 180 31.89 -6.21 17.45
N PHE A 181 32.00 -7.52 17.27
CA PHE A 181 31.49 -8.50 18.23
C PHE A 181 32.44 -8.75 19.41
N THR A 182 33.63 -8.15 19.41
CA THR A 182 34.63 -8.26 20.49
C THR A 182 34.79 -6.98 21.30
N LEU A 183 34.17 -5.87 20.86
CA LEU A 183 34.20 -4.60 21.57
C LEU A 183 33.41 -4.71 22.88
N ARG A 184 34.08 -4.35 23.98
CA ARG A 184 33.58 -4.59 25.34
C ARG A 184 32.53 -3.58 25.81
N SER A 185 32.34 -2.51 25.07
CA SER A 185 31.37 -1.46 25.40
C SER A 185 30.22 -1.39 24.39
N LEU A 186 30.36 -2.04 23.23
CA LEU A 186 29.40 -1.93 22.14
C LEU A 186 28.11 -2.64 22.53
N GLN A 187 27.00 -1.89 22.50
CA GLN A 187 25.66 -2.37 22.86
C GLN A 187 24.76 -2.43 21.63
N LEU A 188 24.91 -1.49 20.70
CA LEU A 188 24.01 -1.32 19.56
C LEU A 188 24.82 -1.27 18.26
N LEU A 189 24.50 -2.16 17.32
CA LEU A 189 25.17 -2.23 16.02
C LEU A 189 24.15 -2.29 14.88
N TRP A 190 24.11 -1.23 14.07
CA TRP A 190 23.22 -1.11 12.91
C TRP A 190 24.03 -1.04 11.62
N LEU A 191 23.81 -2.01 10.73
CA LEU A 191 24.53 -2.21 9.47
C LEU A 191 23.57 -2.51 8.29
N SER A 192 22.27 -2.28 8.49
CA SER A 192 21.21 -2.61 7.53
C SER A 192 21.30 -1.80 6.24
N ASN A 193 20.70 -2.28 5.16
CA ASN A 193 20.67 -1.58 3.87
C ASN A 193 22.09 -1.26 3.36
N ASN A 194 22.92 -2.29 3.24
CA ASN A 194 24.27 -2.24 2.70
C ASN A 194 24.47 -3.40 1.70
N LYS A 195 25.72 -3.70 1.34
CA LYS A 195 26.10 -4.81 0.46
C LYS A 195 27.10 -5.76 1.13
N PHE A 196 27.02 -5.91 2.45
CA PHE A 196 27.83 -6.90 3.15
C PHE A 196 27.45 -8.30 2.68
N SER A 197 28.44 -9.13 2.39
CA SER A 197 28.24 -10.44 1.77
C SER A 197 28.59 -11.61 2.67
N GLN A 198 29.29 -11.38 3.78
CA GLN A 198 29.73 -12.46 4.69
C GLN A 198 29.59 -12.07 6.17
N LEU A 199 29.21 -13.05 6.97
CA LEU A 199 29.24 -13.03 8.43
C LEU A 199 30.01 -14.27 8.89
N ASP A 200 31.28 -14.07 9.26
CA ASP A 200 32.17 -15.16 9.65
C ASP A 200 31.89 -15.69 11.06
N ASP A 201 32.38 -16.89 11.37
CA ASP A 201 32.34 -17.45 12.72
C ASP A 201 33.05 -16.53 13.72
N LEU A 202 32.34 -16.21 14.81
CA LEU A 202 32.83 -15.28 15.82
C LEU A 202 33.64 -16.01 16.89
N ILE A 203 34.87 -15.57 17.12
CA ILE A 203 35.80 -16.14 18.09
C ILE A 203 36.01 -15.14 19.24
N ASN A 204 36.12 -15.63 20.48
CA ASN A 204 36.40 -14.82 21.69
C ASN A 204 35.34 -13.75 22.03
N VAL A 205 34.07 -14.02 21.72
CA VAL A 205 32.96 -13.06 21.93
C VAL A 205 32.36 -13.04 23.33
N THR A 206 32.90 -13.80 24.28
CA THR A 206 32.39 -13.87 25.66
C THR A 206 32.47 -12.54 26.43
N SER A 207 33.29 -11.59 25.96
CA SER A 207 33.40 -10.25 26.54
C SER A 207 32.50 -9.20 25.90
N SER A 208 31.73 -9.59 24.88
CA SER A 208 30.82 -8.69 24.18
C SER A 208 29.69 -8.21 25.09
N ARG A 209 29.30 -6.94 24.93
CA ARG A 209 28.13 -6.33 25.57
C ARG A 209 27.00 -6.05 24.58
N LEU A 210 27.09 -6.59 23.36
CA LEU A 210 26.12 -6.31 22.32
C LEU A 210 24.73 -6.77 22.75
N GLU A 211 23.77 -5.86 22.75
CA GLU A 211 22.38 -6.09 23.14
C GLU A 211 21.47 -6.23 21.92
N LEU A 212 21.77 -5.50 20.84
CA LEU A 212 20.94 -5.44 19.66
C LEU A 212 21.79 -5.35 18.38
N LEU A 213 21.44 -6.19 17.40
CA LEU A 213 22.09 -6.29 16.10
C LEU A 213 21.08 -6.13 14.97
N HIS A 214 21.25 -5.09 14.14
CA HIS A 214 20.48 -4.89 12.91
C HIS A 214 21.38 -5.03 11.69
N ILE A 215 21.20 -6.11 10.92
CA ILE A 215 21.94 -6.37 9.67
C ILE A 215 21.00 -6.73 8.52
N CYS A 216 19.79 -6.16 8.52
CA CYS A 216 18.78 -6.43 7.49
C CYS A 216 19.19 -5.90 6.12
N SER A 217 18.58 -6.42 5.05
CA SER A 217 18.73 -5.89 3.69
C SER A 217 20.21 -5.77 3.27
N ASN A 218 20.89 -6.91 3.27
CA ASN A 218 22.28 -7.08 2.84
C ASN A 218 22.39 -8.30 1.90
N ASP A 219 23.60 -8.58 1.40
CA ASP A 219 23.90 -9.72 0.54
C ASP A 219 24.47 -10.92 1.32
N LEU A 220 24.20 -11.02 2.64
CA LEU A 220 24.81 -12.04 3.50
C LEU A 220 24.31 -13.43 3.11
N PHE A 221 25.21 -14.31 2.70
CA PHE A 221 24.88 -15.68 2.29
C PHE A 221 25.49 -16.74 3.21
N GLY A 222 25.06 -17.99 3.03
CA GLY A 222 25.63 -19.14 3.74
C GLY A 222 24.86 -19.48 5.01
N SER A 223 25.57 -19.69 6.12
CA SER A 223 25.00 -20.03 7.42
C SER A 223 24.96 -18.84 8.35
N VAL A 224 23.94 -18.78 9.22
CA VAL A 224 24.00 -17.92 10.40
C VAL A 224 24.91 -18.61 11.43
N PRO A 225 26.04 -18.01 11.81
CA PRO A 225 27.00 -18.63 12.74
C PRO A 225 26.37 -18.89 14.11
N SER A 226 26.62 -20.09 14.68
CA SER A 226 26.05 -20.44 15.99
C SER A 226 26.63 -19.59 17.13
N SER A 227 27.87 -19.10 16.94
CA SER A 227 28.56 -18.18 17.85
C SER A 227 27.77 -16.87 18.10
N LEU A 228 26.98 -16.41 17.14
CA LEU A 228 26.13 -15.22 17.30
C LEU A 228 25.12 -15.40 18.44
N PHE A 229 24.51 -16.59 18.55
CA PHE A 229 23.52 -16.90 19.58
C PHE A 229 24.13 -17.14 20.97
N THR A 230 25.46 -17.18 21.07
CA THR A 230 26.20 -17.34 22.34
C THR A 230 26.63 -16.01 22.95
N LEU A 231 26.33 -14.88 22.30
CA LEU A 231 26.60 -13.56 22.83
C LEU A 231 25.83 -13.33 24.14
N PRO A 232 26.51 -13.01 25.26
CA PRO A 232 25.94 -13.12 26.60
C PRO A 232 24.86 -12.08 26.92
N HIS A 233 24.82 -10.98 26.16
CA HIS A 233 23.91 -9.85 26.40
C HIS A 233 22.95 -9.58 25.24
N LEU A 234 23.02 -10.38 24.16
CA LEU A 234 22.25 -10.14 22.94
C LEU A 234 20.79 -10.54 23.15
N LYS A 235 19.90 -9.56 23.03
CA LYS A 235 18.45 -9.70 23.21
C LYS A 235 17.69 -9.71 21.89
N GLU A 236 18.18 -8.96 20.91
CA GLU A 236 17.47 -8.77 19.64
C GLU A 236 18.40 -8.92 18.44
N ILE A 237 17.97 -9.72 17.47
CA ILE A 237 18.68 -9.96 16.21
C ILE A 237 17.72 -9.76 15.04
N TYR A 238 18.08 -8.85 14.15
CA TYR A 238 17.38 -8.59 12.90
C TYR A 238 18.28 -8.98 11.71
N LEU A 239 17.92 -10.09 11.06
CA LEU A 239 18.63 -10.70 9.91
C LEU A 239 17.77 -10.71 8.63
N SER A 240 16.64 -10.00 8.64
CA SER A 240 15.67 -9.96 7.55
C SER A 240 16.29 -9.57 6.22
N ASP A 241 15.74 -10.07 5.11
CA ASP A 241 16.13 -9.65 3.75
C ASP A 241 17.63 -9.86 3.47
N ASN A 242 18.04 -11.13 3.51
CA ASN A 242 19.41 -11.58 3.24
C ASN A 242 19.39 -12.89 2.42
N GLN A 243 20.54 -13.52 2.23
CA GLN A 243 20.70 -14.77 1.46
C GLN A 243 21.08 -15.97 2.35
N PHE A 244 20.80 -15.93 3.66
CA PHE A 244 21.09 -17.05 4.55
C PHE A 244 20.25 -18.28 4.17
N SER A 245 20.90 -19.44 4.19
CA SER A 245 20.29 -20.70 3.72
C SER A 245 20.21 -21.78 4.82
N ARG A 246 20.99 -21.64 5.89
CA ARG A 246 21.07 -22.60 7.00
C ARG A 246 21.38 -21.93 8.33
N LEU A 247 21.07 -22.61 9.42
CA LEU A 247 21.51 -22.27 10.77
C LEU A 247 22.60 -23.28 11.16
N ASP A 248 23.73 -22.80 11.66
CA ASP A 248 24.76 -23.70 12.19
C ASP A 248 24.30 -24.35 13.49
N GLU A 249 24.97 -25.44 13.87
CA GLU A 249 24.56 -26.23 15.03
C GLU A 249 24.66 -25.42 16.32
N PHE A 250 23.51 -25.29 16.99
CA PHE A 250 23.40 -24.62 18.29
C PHE A 250 24.12 -25.45 19.37
N ILE A 251 25.08 -24.85 20.06
CA ILE A 251 25.75 -25.43 21.22
C ILE A 251 25.48 -24.51 22.41
N ASN A 252 24.93 -25.05 23.50
CA ASN A 252 24.69 -24.33 24.76
C ASN A 252 23.77 -23.09 24.67
N VAL A 253 22.78 -23.08 23.77
CA VAL A 253 21.86 -21.94 23.60
C VAL A 253 20.79 -21.81 24.68
N ALA A 254 20.63 -22.81 25.55
CA ALA A 254 19.66 -22.77 26.65
C ALA A 254 19.92 -21.65 27.68
N SER A 255 21.15 -21.11 27.73
CA SER A 255 21.51 -19.94 28.55
C SER A 255 21.39 -18.61 27.81
N SER A 256 21.02 -18.63 26.53
CA SER A 256 20.79 -17.41 25.75
C SER A 256 19.62 -16.62 26.32
N ILE A 257 19.77 -15.31 26.40
CA ILE A 257 18.72 -14.38 26.83
C ILE A 257 17.96 -13.78 25.64
N LEU A 258 18.16 -14.33 24.43
CA LEU A 258 17.58 -13.80 23.20
C LEU A 258 16.05 -13.83 23.26
N GLU A 259 15.43 -12.68 22.97
CA GLU A 259 13.99 -12.44 23.06
C GLU A 259 13.39 -12.31 21.65
N PHE A 260 14.08 -11.63 20.74
CA PHE A 260 13.61 -11.34 19.40
C PHE A 260 14.55 -11.91 18.32
N LEU A 261 13.97 -12.60 17.33
CA LEU A 261 14.70 -13.10 16.17
C LEU A 261 13.87 -12.93 14.89
N ALA A 262 14.33 -12.05 14.00
CA ALA A 262 13.80 -11.92 12.64
C ALA A 262 14.76 -12.54 11.62
N LEU A 263 14.26 -13.54 10.90
CA LEU A 263 14.94 -14.31 9.85
C LEU A 263 14.13 -14.31 8.54
N ASP A 264 13.15 -13.42 8.44
CA ASP A 264 12.28 -13.34 7.27
C ASP A 264 13.02 -12.94 6.00
N CYS A 265 12.41 -13.22 4.84
CA CYS A 265 12.96 -12.87 3.53
C CYS A 265 14.40 -13.38 3.33
N ASN A 266 14.64 -14.66 3.63
CA ASN A 266 15.93 -15.33 3.45
C ASN A 266 15.81 -16.52 2.48
N SER A 267 16.89 -17.28 2.34
CA SER A 267 16.96 -18.47 1.48
C SER A 267 16.86 -19.78 2.26
N PHE A 268 16.28 -19.76 3.47
CA PHE A 268 16.12 -20.98 4.27
C PHE A 268 15.21 -21.98 3.54
N ASN A 269 15.61 -23.25 3.54
CA ASN A 269 14.90 -24.28 2.78
C ASN A 269 14.43 -25.43 3.69
N ARG A 270 13.78 -26.43 3.09
CA ARG A 270 13.19 -27.57 3.79
C ARG A 270 14.18 -28.39 4.62
N SER A 271 15.48 -28.34 4.30
CA SER A 271 16.53 -29.07 5.04
C SER A 271 16.99 -28.33 6.30
N THR A 272 16.68 -27.04 6.45
CA THR A 272 17.10 -26.22 7.58
C THR A 272 16.41 -26.69 8.87
N GLN A 273 17.18 -27.07 9.88
CA GLN A 273 16.69 -27.61 11.15
C GLN A 273 16.19 -26.50 12.10
N LEU A 274 15.15 -25.77 11.68
CA LEU A 274 14.53 -24.71 12.50
C LEU A 274 13.87 -25.23 13.77
N ASN A 275 13.62 -26.53 13.86
CA ASN A 275 13.10 -27.16 15.06
C ASN A 275 14.02 -26.92 16.27
N LYS A 276 15.33 -26.72 16.07
CA LYS A 276 16.27 -26.42 17.15
C LYS A 276 16.06 -25.04 17.79
N LEU A 277 15.35 -24.11 17.13
CA LEU A 277 14.96 -22.83 17.75
C LEU A 277 14.07 -23.03 18.98
N SER A 278 13.45 -24.21 19.14
CA SER A 278 12.70 -24.55 20.34
C SER A 278 13.55 -24.59 21.61
N GLU A 279 14.87 -24.75 21.50
CA GLU A 279 15.78 -24.83 22.65
C GLU A 279 15.91 -23.49 23.41
N PHE A 280 15.54 -22.38 22.78
CA PHE A 280 15.53 -21.06 23.39
C PHE A 280 14.29 -20.88 24.26
N ARG A 281 14.52 -20.48 25.53
CA ARG A 281 13.44 -20.38 26.53
C ARG A 281 12.81 -18.98 26.63
N ASN A 282 13.53 -17.97 26.17
CA ASN A 282 13.17 -16.56 26.35
C ASN A 282 12.58 -15.90 25.10
N PHE A 283 12.47 -16.62 23.97
CA PHE A 283 11.87 -16.05 22.77
C PHE A 283 10.45 -15.57 23.02
N THR A 284 10.22 -14.29 22.74
CA THR A 284 8.93 -13.62 22.73
C THR A 284 8.43 -13.48 21.29
N GLU A 285 9.33 -13.25 20.34
CA GLU A 285 8.97 -13.01 18.94
C GLU A 285 9.90 -13.74 17.97
N ILE A 286 9.28 -14.42 16.99
CA ILE A 286 9.99 -15.12 15.91
C ILE A 286 9.31 -14.81 14.58
N ASP A 287 10.06 -14.23 13.65
CA ASP A 287 9.66 -14.08 12.26
C ASP A 287 10.54 -14.94 11.34
N LEU A 288 9.90 -15.89 10.65
CA LEU A 288 10.53 -16.76 9.66
C LEU A 288 9.88 -16.60 8.29
N SER A 289 9.07 -15.57 8.08
CA SER A 289 8.26 -15.42 6.87
C SER A 289 9.09 -15.33 5.59
N TYR A 290 8.46 -15.61 4.45
CA TYR A 290 9.10 -15.55 3.14
C TYR A 290 10.36 -16.44 3.03
N ASN A 291 10.28 -17.65 3.58
CA ASN A 291 11.30 -18.70 3.49
C ASN A 291 10.69 -20.03 3.01
N ASN A 292 11.48 -21.01 2.56
CA ASN A 292 10.96 -22.28 2.01
C ASN A 292 11.08 -23.46 3.00
N VAL A 293 10.47 -23.36 4.19
CA VAL A 293 10.82 -24.19 5.38
C VAL A 293 9.92 -25.41 5.66
N SER A 294 8.92 -25.66 4.81
CA SER A 294 7.72 -26.48 5.09
C SER A 294 7.88 -27.97 5.46
N ALA A 295 9.09 -28.55 5.47
CA ALA A 295 9.29 -29.93 5.92
C ALA A 295 9.68 -30.04 7.41
N ASN A 296 10.29 -29.01 8.00
CA ASN A 296 10.92 -29.07 9.34
C ASN A 296 10.16 -28.30 10.44
N VAL A 297 9.04 -27.65 10.12
CA VAL A 297 8.15 -27.00 11.11
C VAL A 297 7.25 -28.03 11.84
N ASN A 298 7.51 -29.33 11.63
CA ASN A 298 6.89 -30.42 12.36
C ASN A 298 7.61 -30.64 13.70
N PHE A 299 7.42 -29.74 14.67
CA PHE A 299 7.82 -29.92 16.08
C PHE A 299 7.01 -31.02 16.80
N ILE A 300 6.56 -32.06 16.07
CA ILE A 300 5.55 -33.02 16.51
C ILE A 300 6.08 -33.95 17.62
N ASN A 301 7.40 -34.10 17.74
CA ASN A 301 8.04 -35.06 18.66
C ASN A 301 8.90 -34.40 19.75
N VAL A 302 8.80 -33.08 19.93
CA VAL A 302 9.60 -32.40 20.95
C VAL A 302 8.76 -32.38 22.25
N GLU A 303 9.31 -32.88 23.38
CA GLU A 303 8.64 -32.93 24.71
C GLU A 303 8.63 -31.58 25.46
N PRO A 304 7.46 -30.98 25.80
CA PRO A 304 7.36 -29.66 26.44
C PRO A 304 8.34 -29.44 27.63
N PRO A 305 8.84 -28.21 27.88
CA PRO A 305 8.26 -26.93 27.46
C PRO A 305 9.12 -26.20 26.40
N PHE A 306 8.58 -26.04 25.18
CA PHE A 306 9.20 -25.18 24.16
C PHE A 306 8.40 -23.90 24.03
N PHE A 307 9.08 -22.78 23.74
CA PHE A 307 8.44 -21.49 23.43
C PHE A 307 7.42 -21.04 24.49
N SER A 308 7.73 -21.25 25.78
CA SER A 308 6.81 -20.94 26.88
C SER A 308 6.48 -19.45 27.04
N SER A 309 7.28 -18.59 26.41
CA SER A 309 7.14 -17.13 26.45
C SER A 309 6.80 -16.54 25.08
N LEU A 310 6.56 -17.37 24.06
CA LEU A 310 6.35 -16.87 22.70
C LEU A 310 4.99 -16.18 22.59
N GLU A 311 5.02 -14.91 22.18
CA GLU A 311 3.87 -14.02 22.02
C GLU A 311 3.55 -13.78 20.55
N LEU A 312 4.56 -13.69 19.68
CA LEU A 312 4.40 -13.43 18.25
C LEU A 312 5.12 -14.51 17.42
N LEU A 313 4.39 -15.11 16.48
CA LEU A 313 4.93 -16.07 15.54
C LEU A 313 4.46 -15.76 14.12
N VAL A 314 5.41 -15.47 13.23
CA VAL A 314 5.15 -15.19 11.81
C VAL A 314 5.82 -16.25 10.96
N LEU A 315 5.01 -16.99 10.23
CA LEU A 315 5.37 -18.05 9.29
C LEU A 315 4.67 -17.84 7.95
N ALA A 316 4.42 -16.59 7.57
CA ALA A 316 3.81 -16.24 6.29
C ALA A 316 4.71 -16.70 5.13
N SER A 317 4.15 -17.20 4.03
CA SER A 317 4.95 -17.60 2.86
C SER A 317 6.04 -18.64 3.15
N CYS A 318 5.76 -19.58 4.05
CA CYS A 318 6.67 -20.65 4.49
C CYS A 318 6.47 -22.00 3.78
N ASP A 319 5.59 -22.06 2.77
CA ASP A 319 5.16 -23.26 2.02
C ASP A 319 4.48 -24.34 2.92
N LEU A 320 3.95 -23.94 4.08
CA LEU A 320 3.27 -24.82 5.04
C LEU A 320 2.07 -25.52 4.41
N ARG A 321 1.88 -26.81 4.70
CA ARG A 321 0.76 -27.61 4.17
C ARG A 321 -0.30 -27.99 5.21
N ASN A 322 0.04 -27.92 6.49
CA ASN A 322 -0.84 -28.21 7.61
C ASN A 322 -0.54 -27.23 8.74
N PHE A 323 -1.51 -27.05 9.66
CA PHE A 323 -1.26 -26.32 10.90
C PHE A 323 -0.14 -27.02 11.71
N PRO A 324 0.92 -26.30 12.11
CA PRO A 324 1.95 -26.88 12.96
C PRO A 324 1.39 -27.34 14.31
N GLY A 325 1.62 -28.61 14.65
CA GLY A 325 0.96 -29.27 15.78
C GLY A 325 1.29 -28.69 17.17
N PHE A 326 2.42 -27.97 17.29
CA PHE A 326 2.87 -27.34 18.54
C PHE A 326 2.07 -26.09 18.90
N LEU A 327 1.45 -25.41 17.92
CA LEU A 327 0.70 -24.16 18.14
C LEU A 327 -0.38 -24.31 19.20
N ARG A 328 -1.01 -25.49 19.27
CA ARG A 328 -2.08 -25.80 20.25
C ARG A 328 -1.63 -25.67 21.71
N ASN A 329 -0.32 -25.72 21.97
CA ASN A 329 0.26 -25.66 23.30
C ASN A 329 0.76 -24.25 23.69
N LEU A 330 0.72 -23.27 22.77
CA LEU A 330 1.22 -21.91 22.99
C LEU A 330 0.14 -21.01 23.59
N SER A 331 -0.14 -21.15 24.89
CA SER A 331 -1.17 -20.34 25.56
C SER A 331 -0.82 -18.85 25.69
N THR A 332 0.46 -18.49 25.58
CA THR A 332 0.97 -17.11 25.60
C THR A 332 0.78 -16.37 24.29
N LEU A 333 0.53 -17.09 23.18
CA LEU A 333 0.52 -16.50 21.85
C LEU A 333 -0.54 -15.39 21.72
N VAL A 334 -0.07 -14.22 21.31
CA VAL A 334 -0.84 -12.99 21.09
C VAL A 334 -1.11 -12.79 19.59
N ALA A 335 -0.11 -13.07 18.75
CA ALA A 335 -0.18 -12.88 17.30
C ALA A 335 0.31 -14.12 16.55
N LEU A 336 -0.48 -14.56 15.57
CA LEU A 336 -0.13 -15.64 14.66
C LEU A 336 -0.40 -15.22 13.21
N ASP A 337 0.66 -15.21 12.40
CA ASP A 337 0.55 -15.08 10.95
C ASP A 337 1.08 -16.36 10.27
N ILE A 338 0.18 -17.10 9.63
CA ILE A 338 0.52 -18.26 8.78
C ILE A 338 -0.08 -18.07 7.38
N SER A 339 -0.24 -16.83 6.95
CA SER A 339 -0.80 -16.45 5.66
C SER A 339 0.08 -16.89 4.48
N ASN A 340 -0.47 -16.84 3.27
CA ASN A 340 0.29 -17.09 2.04
C ASN A 340 0.99 -18.46 2.02
N ASN A 341 0.31 -19.48 2.51
CA ASN A 341 0.83 -20.86 2.58
C ASN A 341 -0.07 -21.81 1.75
N HIS A 342 0.17 -23.11 1.87
CA HIS A 342 -0.63 -24.16 1.22
C HIS A 342 -1.42 -24.99 2.24
N ILE A 343 -1.78 -24.40 3.39
CA ILE A 343 -2.47 -25.10 4.47
C ILE A 343 -3.85 -25.52 3.98
N GLN A 344 -4.12 -26.81 4.07
CA GLN A 344 -5.37 -27.42 3.63
C GLN A 344 -6.20 -27.95 4.81
N GLY A 345 -7.47 -28.26 4.53
CA GLY A 345 -8.38 -28.85 5.51
C GLY A 345 -9.11 -27.81 6.34
N LYS A 346 -9.48 -28.19 7.57
CA LYS A 346 -10.28 -27.35 8.47
C LYS A 346 -9.39 -26.49 9.34
N VAL A 347 -9.85 -25.29 9.68
CA VAL A 347 -9.26 -24.49 10.76
C VAL A 347 -9.62 -25.14 12.10
N PRO A 348 -8.64 -25.64 12.87
CA PRO A 348 -8.91 -26.43 14.06
C PRO A 348 -9.59 -25.64 15.17
N ASN A 349 -10.46 -26.28 15.95
CA ASN A 349 -11.25 -25.59 16.97
C ASN A 349 -10.42 -24.96 18.11
N TRP A 350 -9.24 -25.53 18.41
CA TRP A 350 -8.38 -25.07 19.50
C TRP A 350 -7.88 -23.64 19.30
N ILE A 351 -7.76 -23.16 18.05
CA ILE A 351 -7.25 -21.81 17.76
C ILE A 351 -8.20 -20.73 18.29
N TRP A 352 -9.51 -20.99 18.21
CA TRP A 352 -10.56 -20.10 18.71
C TRP A 352 -10.60 -20.03 20.24
N LYS A 353 -9.92 -20.96 20.91
CA LYS A 353 -9.89 -21.09 22.37
C LYS A 353 -8.59 -20.57 22.99
N MET A 354 -7.64 -20.09 22.19
CA MET A 354 -6.39 -19.53 22.68
C MET A 354 -6.66 -18.22 23.44
N PRO A 355 -6.34 -18.13 24.76
CA PRO A 355 -6.88 -17.10 25.64
C PRO A 355 -6.34 -15.69 25.36
N ASN A 356 -5.10 -15.61 24.85
CA ASN A 356 -4.40 -14.35 24.62
C ASN A 356 -4.34 -13.96 23.13
N LEU A 357 -4.87 -14.79 22.22
CA LEU A 357 -4.77 -14.54 20.79
C LEU A 357 -5.62 -13.33 20.39
N LEU A 358 -4.94 -12.27 19.91
CA LEU A 358 -5.51 -11.00 19.46
C LEU A 358 -5.43 -10.85 17.94
N PHE A 359 -4.35 -11.35 17.32
CA PHE A 359 -4.11 -11.24 15.88
C PHE A 359 -4.01 -12.62 15.26
N LEU A 360 -4.84 -12.88 14.25
CA LEU A 360 -4.82 -14.13 13.50
C LEU A 360 -4.97 -13.87 12.01
N ASN A 361 -3.90 -14.15 11.26
CA ASN A 361 -3.88 -14.08 9.80
C ASN A 361 -3.71 -15.49 9.20
N LEU A 362 -4.78 -15.99 8.58
CA LEU A 362 -4.83 -17.27 7.88
C LEU A 362 -5.08 -17.09 6.37
N SER A 363 -4.92 -15.87 5.86
CA SER A 363 -5.24 -15.53 4.48
C SER A 363 -4.37 -16.29 3.47
N HIS A 364 -4.80 -16.34 2.21
CA HIS A 364 -4.08 -16.98 1.10
C HIS A 364 -3.63 -18.41 1.42
N ASN A 365 -4.60 -19.27 1.73
CA ASN A 365 -4.40 -20.69 2.01
C ASN A 365 -5.45 -21.54 1.27
N LEU A 366 -5.55 -22.84 1.58
CA LEU A 366 -6.48 -23.79 0.96
C LEU A 366 -7.52 -24.32 1.96
N LEU A 367 -7.85 -23.53 3.00
CA LEU A 367 -8.73 -23.90 4.10
C LEU A 367 -10.18 -24.04 3.61
N THR A 368 -10.88 -25.09 4.05
CA THR A 368 -12.23 -25.42 3.54
C THR A 368 -13.36 -25.18 4.54
N GLU A 369 -13.10 -25.31 5.84
CA GLU A 369 -14.12 -25.19 6.88
C GLU A 369 -13.55 -24.63 8.19
N LEU A 370 -14.42 -24.04 9.01
CA LEU A 370 -14.11 -23.62 10.38
C LEU A 370 -14.64 -24.68 11.36
N GLU A 371 -13.76 -25.32 12.12
CA GLU A 371 -14.18 -26.35 13.08
C GLU A 371 -14.91 -25.74 14.27
N GLY A 372 -16.20 -26.06 14.40
CA GLY A 372 -17.07 -25.55 15.47
C GLY A 372 -16.93 -26.30 16.80
N PRO A 373 -17.67 -25.85 17.84
CA PRO A 373 -18.65 -24.77 17.81
C PRO A 373 -18.02 -23.35 17.89
N LEU A 374 -18.41 -22.47 16.95
CA LEU A 374 -17.99 -21.05 16.92
C LEU A 374 -18.79 -20.15 17.89
N GLN A 375 -19.73 -20.73 18.64
CA GLN A 375 -20.53 -19.99 19.63
C GLN A 375 -19.82 -19.86 20.99
N TYR A 376 -18.77 -20.65 21.23
CA TYR A 376 -18.02 -20.71 22.50
C TYR A 376 -16.55 -20.31 22.30
N ILE A 377 -16.34 -19.22 21.56
CA ILE A 377 -15.01 -18.65 21.32
C ILE A 377 -14.56 -17.93 22.59
N THR A 378 -13.38 -18.30 23.10
CA THR A 378 -12.77 -17.68 24.30
C THR A 378 -11.55 -16.83 23.96
N SER A 379 -11.08 -16.91 22.71
CA SER A 379 -10.03 -16.00 22.21
C SER A 379 -10.53 -14.57 22.16
N ARG A 380 -9.59 -13.63 22.33
CA ARG A 380 -9.84 -12.18 22.38
C ARG A 380 -9.57 -11.52 21.03
N LEU A 381 -9.81 -12.25 19.93
CA LEU A 381 -9.48 -11.84 18.58
C LEU A 381 -9.96 -10.41 18.30
N HIS A 382 -8.99 -9.58 17.94
CA HIS A 382 -9.16 -8.20 17.51
C HIS A 382 -9.03 -8.11 15.99
N PHE A 383 -8.03 -8.80 15.44
CA PHE A 383 -7.77 -8.91 14.01
C PHE A 383 -7.97 -10.36 13.55
N LEU A 384 -8.87 -10.57 12.60
CA LEU A 384 -9.07 -11.86 11.96
C LEU A 384 -9.11 -11.71 10.44
N ASP A 385 -8.10 -12.29 9.79
CA ASP A 385 -8.03 -12.37 8.34
C ASP A 385 -8.10 -13.82 7.85
N LEU A 386 -9.14 -14.12 7.06
CA LEU A 386 -9.38 -15.41 6.43
C LEU A 386 -9.42 -15.30 4.90
N HIS A 387 -9.02 -14.18 4.32
CA HIS A 387 -9.26 -13.90 2.91
C HIS A 387 -8.53 -14.87 1.97
N HIS A 388 -9.02 -15.04 0.74
CA HIS A 388 -8.44 -15.93 -0.26
C HIS A 388 -8.21 -17.37 0.26
N ASN A 389 -9.31 -18.03 0.62
CA ASN A 389 -9.34 -19.44 1.02
C ASN A 389 -10.46 -20.19 0.26
N LYS A 390 -10.82 -21.40 0.70
CA LYS A 390 -11.93 -22.19 0.14
C LYS A 390 -13.05 -22.37 1.18
N LEU A 391 -13.14 -21.48 2.17
CA LEU A 391 -14.07 -21.62 3.30
C LEU A 391 -15.52 -21.58 2.80
N GLN A 392 -16.33 -22.53 3.26
CA GLN A 392 -17.73 -22.67 2.88
C GLN A 392 -18.66 -22.63 4.09
N GLY A 393 -19.97 -22.53 3.82
CA GLY A 393 -21.01 -22.45 4.85
C GLY A 393 -21.39 -21.01 5.21
N PRO A 394 -22.19 -20.81 6.27
CA PRO A 394 -22.66 -19.48 6.65
C PRO A 394 -21.50 -18.60 7.14
N VAL A 395 -21.64 -17.29 6.98
CA VAL A 395 -20.69 -16.32 7.52
C VAL A 395 -20.60 -16.50 9.05
N PRO A 396 -19.41 -16.75 9.61
CA PRO A 396 -19.24 -16.96 11.04
C PRO A 396 -19.52 -15.67 11.81
N ILE A 397 -20.08 -15.82 13.02
CA ILE A 397 -20.26 -14.71 13.96
C ILE A 397 -19.26 -14.94 15.10
N PHE A 398 -18.29 -14.05 15.21
CA PHE A 398 -17.33 -14.04 16.31
C PHE A 398 -17.84 -13.11 17.42
N SER A 399 -18.32 -13.69 18.51
CA SER A 399 -18.83 -12.97 19.69
C SER A 399 -17.68 -12.27 20.44
N GLY A 400 -17.13 -11.16 19.95
CA GLY A 400 -15.93 -10.55 20.55
C GLY A 400 -15.63 -9.09 20.20
N ASN A 401 -14.43 -8.66 20.61
CA ASN A 401 -13.82 -7.34 20.41
C ASN A 401 -13.13 -7.19 19.04
N ALA A 402 -13.52 -8.01 18.05
CA ALA A 402 -12.94 -7.96 16.71
C ALA A 402 -13.21 -6.60 16.08
N THR A 403 -12.16 -5.89 15.70
CA THR A 403 -12.21 -4.63 14.96
C THR A 403 -12.06 -4.83 13.48
N TYR A 404 -11.36 -5.89 13.07
CA TYR A 404 -11.06 -6.20 11.68
C TYR A 404 -11.50 -7.60 11.31
N LEU A 405 -12.33 -7.70 10.28
CA LEU A 405 -12.83 -8.94 9.73
C LEU A 405 -12.71 -8.91 8.20
N ASP A 406 -11.79 -9.71 7.66
CA ASP A 406 -11.69 -9.95 6.23
C ASP A 406 -11.94 -11.43 5.89
N PHE A 407 -13.09 -11.69 5.28
CA PHE A 407 -13.52 -13.00 4.81
C PHE A 407 -13.62 -13.06 3.28
N SER A 408 -12.99 -12.11 2.58
CA SER A 408 -13.11 -11.98 1.14
C SER A 408 -12.48 -13.14 0.37
N GLY A 409 -12.91 -13.36 -0.88
CA GLY A 409 -12.34 -14.41 -1.74
C GLY A 409 -12.52 -15.82 -1.19
N ASN A 410 -13.69 -16.12 -0.62
CA ASN A 410 -14.07 -17.42 -0.08
C ASN A 410 -15.32 -17.95 -0.78
N LYS A 411 -15.93 -19.00 -0.23
CA LYS A 411 -17.16 -19.63 -0.74
C LYS A 411 -18.28 -19.60 0.30
N PHE A 412 -18.33 -18.57 1.14
CA PHE A 412 -19.39 -18.44 2.13
C PHE A 412 -20.75 -18.34 1.41
N SER A 413 -21.67 -19.23 1.78
CA SER A 413 -22.97 -19.46 1.13
C SER A 413 -23.91 -20.20 2.08
N SER A 414 -25.11 -20.57 1.60
CA SER A 414 -25.87 -21.60 2.32
C SER A 414 -25.10 -22.92 2.28
N SER A 415 -25.04 -23.63 3.41
CA SER A 415 -24.50 -24.99 3.46
C SER A 415 -25.49 -26.04 2.94
N ILE A 416 -26.77 -25.66 2.78
CA ILE A 416 -27.86 -26.52 2.36
C ILE A 416 -28.48 -25.95 1.07
N PRO A 417 -28.55 -26.73 -0.03
CA PRO A 417 -29.27 -26.34 -1.24
C PRO A 417 -30.75 -26.03 -0.93
N GLY A 418 -31.20 -24.82 -1.27
CA GLY A 418 -32.58 -24.37 -1.02
C GLY A 418 -32.80 -23.65 0.32
N ASP A 419 -31.83 -23.69 1.25
CA ASP A 419 -31.88 -22.88 2.47
C ASP A 419 -31.31 -21.48 2.21
N ILE A 420 -32.16 -20.58 1.73
CA ILE A 420 -31.79 -19.20 1.42
C ILE A 420 -31.37 -18.43 2.69
N ILE A 421 -31.70 -18.91 3.90
CA ILE A 421 -31.44 -18.17 5.14
C ILE A 421 -29.97 -18.25 5.55
N SER A 422 -29.34 -19.43 5.43
CA SER A 422 -27.94 -19.64 5.81
C SER A 422 -26.94 -19.00 4.85
N GLY A 423 -27.35 -18.63 3.63
CA GLY A 423 -26.53 -17.88 2.68
C GLY A 423 -26.59 -16.35 2.82
N ARG A 424 -27.32 -15.83 3.81
CA ARG A 424 -27.45 -14.38 4.05
C ARG A 424 -26.33 -13.86 4.94
N ILE A 425 -26.06 -12.56 4.82
CA ILE A 425 -25.32 -11.82 5.85
C ILE A 425 -26.14 -11.89 7.15
N PRO A 426 -25.61 -12.45 8.25
CA PRO A 426 -26.35 -12.56 9.50
C PRO A 426 -26.69 -11.17 10.06
N SER A 427 -27.95 -10.93 10.46
CA SER A 427 -28.34 -9.64 11.06
C SER A 427 -27.57 -9.33 12.35
N CYS A 428 -27.13 -10.36 13.07
CA CYS A 428 -26.31 -10.19 14.27
C CYS A 428 -24.97 -9.52 13.95
N LEU A 429 -24.34 -9.90 12.84
CA LEU A 429 -23.10 -9.28 12.36
C LEU A 429 -23.32 -7.77 12.19
N MET A 430 -24.36 -7.36 11.46
CA MET A 430 -24.70 -5.94 11.27
C MET A 430 -25.08 -5.22 12.57
N LYS A 431 -25.68 -5.90 13.55
CA LYS A 431 -25.96 -5.33 14.88
C LYS A 431 -24.70 -5.06 15.71
N MET A 432 -23.62 -5.79 15.42
CA MET A 432 -22.32 -5.65 16.09
C MET A 432 -21.45 -4.55 15.47
N SER A 433 -21.98 -3.75 14.54
CA SER A 433 -21.27 -2.69 13.79
C SER A 433 -20.55 -1.62 14.63
N LYS A 434 -20.82 -1.54 15.93
CA LYS A 434 -20.10 -0.67 16.87
C LYS A 434 -18.74 -1.22 17.29
N ASN A 435 -18.48 -2.51 17.04
CA ASN A 435 -17.27 -3.20 17.47
C ASN A 435 -16.20 -3.26 16.39
N PHE A 436 -16.59 -3.20 15.10
CA PHE A 436 -15.66 -3.36 13.98
C PHE A 436 -15.58 -2.15 13.07
N GLU A 437 -14.37 -1.93 12.57
CA GLU A 437 -13.96 -0.83 11.72
C GLU A 437 -13.87 -1.28 10.25
N VAL A 438 -13.51 -2.54 10.00
CA VAL A 438 -13.46 -3.11 8.64
C VAL A 438 -14.32 -4.36 8.56
N LEU A 439 -15.23 -4.39 7.58
CA LEU A 439 -15.98 -5.58 7.19
C LEU A 439 -15.80 -5.82 5.69
N ASN A 440 -14.98 -6.81 5.34
CA ASN A 440 -14.75 -7.23 3.97
C ASN A 440 -15.31 -8.64 3.71
N LEU A 441 -16.36 -8.71 2.90
CA LEU A 441 -17.01 -9.95 2.44
C LEU A 441 -16.97 -10.08 0.90
N LYS A 442 -16.08 -9.31 0.24
CA LYS A 442 -15.90 -9.31 -1.21
C LYS A 442 -15.75 -10.72 -1.78
N ASN A 443 -16.27 -10.97 -2.97
CA ASN A 443 -16.09 -12.20 -3.74
C ASN A 443 -16.43 -13.47 -2.94
N ASN A 444 -17.70 -13.58 -2.56
CA ASN A 444 -18.28 -14.75 -1.92
C ASN A 444 -19.59 -15.15 -2.65
N ASN A 445 -20.33 -16.11 -2.10
CA ASN A 445 -21.59 -16.60 -2.66
C ASN A 445 -22.80 -16.17 -1.80
N LEU A 446 -22.72 -14.99 -1.17
CA LEU A 446 -23.77 -14.49 -0.27
C LEU A 446 -24.99 -14.04 -1.05
N SER A 447 -26.18 -14.27 -0.50
CA SER A 447 -27.46 -13.99 -1.16
C SER A 447 -28.47 -13.30 -0.23
N GLY A 448 -29.57 -12.81 -0.81
CA GLY A 448 -30.61 -12.10 -0.09
C GLY A 448 -30.23 -10.65 0.23
N SER A 449 -31.09 -9.98 0.99
CA SER A 449 -30.94 -8.55 1.28
C SER A 449 -29.92 -8.28 2.38
N ILE A 450 -29.20 -7.16 2.25
CA ILE A 450 -28.34 -6.62 3.32
C ILE A 450 -29.23 -6.26 4.53
N PRO A 451 -28.99 -6.81 5.74
CA PRO A 451 -29.84 -6.56 6.91
C PRO A 451 -29.87 -5.09 7.32
N ASP A 452 -31.08 -4.52 7.47
CA ASP A 452 -31.30 -3.15 7.94
C ASP A 452 -31.28 -3.08 9.48
N THR A 453 -30.18 -3.50 10.09
CA THR A 453 -30.04 -3.65 11.55
C THR A 453 -28.78 -2.99 12.15
N ILE A 454 -28.12 -2.10 11.40
CA ILE A 454 -26.94 -1.37 11.86
C ILE A 454 -27.32 -0.47 13.04
N GLN A 455 -26.63 -0.64 14.16
CA GLN A 455 -26.91 0.12 15.38
C GLN A 455 -26.36 1.55 15.31
N PRO A 456 -26.92 2.49 16.09
CA PRO A 456 -26.27 3.78 16.37
C PRO A 456 -24.85 3.57 16.92
N CYS A 457 -23.97 4.57 16.74
CA CYS A 457 -22.56 4.48 17.10
C CYS A 457 -21.79 3.40 16.32
N CYS A 458 -22.17 3.16 15.07
CA CYS A 458 -21.42 2.30 14.17
C CYS A 458 -19.97 2.80 14.00
N ALA A 459 -19.00 1.88 14.11
CA ALA A 459 -17.57 2.15 14.06
C ALA A 459 -16.95 1.88 12.68
N LEU A 460 -17.71 1.33 11.74
CA LEU A 460 -17.24 0.95 10.40
C LEU A 460 -16.67 2.15 9.61
N TRP A 461 -15.48 1.91 9.06
CA TRP A 461 -14.76 2.68 8.06
C TRP A 461 -14.95 2.08 6.66
N THR A 462 -14.92 0.75 6.56
CA THR A 462 -15.03 0.03 5.29
C THR A 462 -16.14 -1.02 5.36
N ILE A 463 -17.03 -0.98 4.35
CA ILE A 463 -17.94 -2.06 4.02
C ILE A 463 -17.69 -2.46 2.57
N ASN A 464 -17.10 -3.64 2.37
CA ASN A 464 -16.91 -4.21 1.04
C ASN A 464 -17.71 -5.51 0.89
N LEU A 465 -18.75 -5.46 0.05
CA LEU A 465 -19.64 -6.58 -0.28
C LEU A 465 -19.61 -6.93 -1.77
N HIS A 466 -18.59 -6.44 -2.48
CA HIS A 466 -18.44 -6.61 -3.92
C HIS A 466 -18.53 -8.08 -4.34
N GLY A 467 -19.08 -8.38 -5.52
CA GLY A 467 -18.98 -9.71 -6.12
C GLY A 467 -19.72 -10.80 -5.33
N ASN A 468 -20.99 -10.54 -5.01
CA ASN A 468 -21.88 -11.48 -4.33
C ASN A 468 -23.22 -11.60 -5.11
N LEU A 469 -24.21 -12.28 -4.54
CA LEU A 469 -25.56 -12.42 -5.08
C LEU A 469 -26.60 -11.63 -4.26
N LEU A 470 -26.20 -10.54 -3.62
CA LEU A 470 -27.05 -9.76 -2.72
C LEU A 470 -28.14 -9.02 -3.51
N ASP A 471 -29.35 -8.95 -2.95
CA ASP A 471 -30.51 -8.30 -3.54
C ASP A 471 -31.16 -7.28 -2.60
N GLY A 472 -32.35 -6.80 -2.95
CA GLY A 472 -33.07 -5.80 -2.16
C GLY A 472 -32.43 -4.40 -2.21
N PRO A 473 -32.95 -3.44 -1.44
CA PRO A 473 -32.42 -2.08 -1.39
C PRO A 473 -31.25 -1.94 -0.40
N ILE A 474 -30.43 -0.90 -0.59
CA ILE A 474 -29.44 -0.46 0.41
C ILE A 474 -30.15 -0.18 1.75
N PRO A 475 -29.67 -0.71 2.89
CA PRO A 475 -30.31 -0.54 4.19
C PRO A 475 -30.28 0.93 4.63
N LYS A 476 -31.37 1.42 5.21
CA LYS A 476 -31.45 2.81 5.67
C LYS A 476 -30.56 3.07 6.87
N SER A 477 -30.36 2.07 7.72
CA SER A 477 -29.51 2.15 8.91
C SER A 477 -28.03 2.34 8.61
N ILE A 478 -27.58 2.26 7.35
CA ILE A 478 -26.18 2.52 6.97
C ILE A 478 -25.73 3.95 7.31
N VAL A 479 -26.65 4.92 7.37
CA VAL A 479 -26.34 6.30 7.78
C VAL A 479 -25.88 6.39 9.24
N ASN A 480 -26.12 5.37 10.06
CA ASN A 480 -25.60 5.31 11.43
C ASN A 480 -24.06 5.19 11.45
N CYS A 481 -23.43 4.76 10.35
CA CYS A 481 -21.98 4.65 10.20
C CYS A 481 -21.38 5.98 9.72
N SER A 482 -21.37 6.97 10.61
CA SER A 482 -20.86 8.32 10.33
C SER A 482 -19.36 8.39 9.99
N LYS A 483 -18.58 7.34 10.31
CA LYS A 483 -17.14 7.20 10.02
C LYS A 483 -16.84 6.47 8.71
N LEU A 484 -17.86 6.00 7.99
CA LEU A 484 -17.67 5.19 6.79
C LEU A 484 -17.00 6.01 5.68
N GLU A 485 -15.85 5.53 5.20
CA GLU A 485 -15.10 6.11 4.08
C GLU A 485 -15.29 5.30 2.79
N VAL A 486 -15.39 3.97 2.89
CA VAL A 486 -15.46 3.07 1.74
C VAL A 486 -16.73 2.23 1.78
N LEU A 487 -17.54 2.34 0.74
CA LEU A 487 -18.70 1.48 0.49
C LEU A 487 -18.63 0.89 -0.92
N ASP A 488 -18.26 -0.38 -1.01
CA ASP A 488 -18.25 -1.15 -2.26
C ASP A 488 -19.36 -2.21 -2.24
N LEU A 489 -20.36 -2.00 -3.09
CA LEU A 489 -21.50 -2.89 -3.31
C LEU A 489 -21.54 -3.42 -4.75
N GLY A 490 -20.43 -3.32 -5.47
CA GLY A 490 -20.34 -3.65 -6.89
C GLY A 490 -20.64 -5.13 -7.20
N SER A 491 -21.02 -5.42 -8.44
CA SER A 491 -21.29 -6.76 -8.96
C SER A 491 -22.23 -7.59 -8.06
N ASN A 492 -23.46 -7.09 -7.87
CA ASN A 492 -24.52 -7.72 -7.09
C ASN A 492 -25.88 -7.63 -7.84
N GLN A 493 -27.00 -7.86 -7.15
CA GLN A 493 -28.36 -7.74 -7.67
C GLN A 493 -29.20 -6.66 -6.95
N ILE A 494 -28.55 -5.66 -6.36
CA ILE A 494 -29.18 -4.64 -5.51
C ILE A 494 -30.09 -3.74 -6.36
N ILE A 495 -31.26 -3.43 -5.83
CA ILE A 495 -32.29 -2.60 -6.47
C ILE A 495 -32.46 -1.27 -5.73
N GLY A 496 -33.17 -0.34 -6.35
CA GLY A 496 -33.56 0.93 -5.72
C GLY A 496 -33.19 2.14 -6.57
N GLY A 497 -33.46 3.33 -6.03
CA GLY A 497 -33.03 4.59 -6.63
C GLY A 497 -31.62 4.99 -6.23
N PHE A 498 -31.15 6.14 -6.73
CA PHE A 498 -29.88 6.72 -6.30
C PHE A 498 -29.86 6.94 -4.78
N PRO A 499 -28.85 6.46 -4.04
CA PRO A 499 -28.89 6.38 -2.57
C PRO A 499 -28.59 7.72 -1.89
N CYS A 500 -29.50 8.67 -2.04
CA CYS A 500 -29.37 10.02 -1.48
C CYS A 500 -29.21 10.10 0.04
N LEU A 501 -29.64 9.06 0.77
CA LEU A 501 -29.42 8.95 2.22
C LEU A 501 -27.93 8.92 2.60
N LEU A 502 -27.07 8.38 1.72
CA LEU A 502 -25.62 8.29 1.97
C LEU A 502 -24.94 9.66 2.01
N LYS A 503 -25.61 10.74 1.58
CA LYS A 503 -25.11 12.11 1.72
C LYS A 503 -24.97 12.56 3.17
N GLU A 504 -25.63 11.87 4.11
CA GLU A 504 -25.50 12.14 5.54
C GLU A 504 -24.13 11.67 6.09
N ILE A 505 -23.43 10.81 5.36
CA ILE A 505 -22.09 10.31 5.70
C ILE A 505 -21.05 11.24 5.06
N SER A 506 -20.69 12.32 5.78
CA SER A 506 -19.77 13.35 5.27
C SER A 506 -18.35 12.84 4.99
N GLN A 507 -17.92 11.75 5.61
CA GLN A 507 -16.59 11.15 5.44
C GLN A 507 -16.49 10.20 4.24
N LEU A 508 -17.60 9.88 3.57
CA LEU A 508 -17.59 8.91 2.48
C LEU A 508 -16.71 9.38 1.32
N ARG A 509 -15.67 8.60 1.00
CA ARG A 509 -14.68 8.84 -0.06
C ARG A 509 -14.94 8.00 -1.30
N ILE A 510 -15.36 6.74 -1.11
CA ILE A 510 -15.55 5.79 -2.20
C ILE A 510 -16.95 5.20 -2.14
N LEU A 511 -17.67 5.32 -3.26
CA LEU A 511 -18.97 4.69 -3.47
C LEU A 511 -18.96 3.91 -4.79
N VAL A 512 -18.93 2.57 -4.69
CA VAL A 512 -18.98 1.67 -5.85
C VAL A 512 -20.31 0.91 -5.83
N LEU A 513 -21.14 1.16 -6.84
CA LEU A 513 -22.44 0.53 -7.10
C LEU A 513 -22.47 -0.19 -8.45
N TRP A 514 -21.30 -0.31 -9.09
CA TRP A 514 -21.11 -0.91 -10.40
C TRP A 514 -21.84 -2.26 -10.55
N LYS A 515 -22.45 -2.53 -11.70
CA LYS A 515 -23.05 -3.84 -12.05
C LYS A 515 -24.10 -4.31 -11.03
N ASN A 516 -25.20 -3.56 -10.97
CA ASN A 516 -26.37 -3.82 -10.12
C ASN A 516 -27.67 -3.57 -10.89
N LYS A 517 -28.80 -3.42 -10.19
CA LYS A 517 -30.14 -3.17 -10.76
C LYS A 517 -30.73 -1.83 -10.28
N PHE A 518 -29.89 -0.84 -9.96
CA PHE A 518 -30.37 0.49 -9.57
C PHE A 518 -31.04 1.21 -10.73
N GLN A 519 -32.05 2.04 -10.44
CA GLN A 519 -32.89 2.66 -11.47
C GLN A 519 -33.29 4.11 -11.15
N GLY A 520 -33.88 4.78 -12.14
CA GLY A 520 -34.40 6.15 -12.00
C GLY A 520 -33.31 7.22 -12.11
N PRO A 521 -33.64 8.50 -11.84
CA PRO A 521 -32.72 9.60 -12.03
C PRO A 521 -31.72 9.78 -10.88
N LEU A 522 -30.56 10.36 -11.20
CA LEU A 522 -29.57 10.87 -10.23
C LEU A 522 -30.09 12.15 -9.54
N ARG A 523 -31.21 12.05 -8.85
CA ARG A 523 -31.87 13.18 -8.19
C ARG A 523 -32.30 12.85 -6.77
N CYS A 524 -31.97 13.76 -5.85
CA CYS A 524 -32.47 13.74 -4.49
C CYS A 524 -33.69 14.65 -4.36
N LEU A 525 -34.86 14.09 -4.04
CA LEU A 525 -36.16 14.81 -4.03
C LEU A 525 -36.40 15.66 -2.77
N LYS A 526 -35.44 15.77 -1.84
CA LYS A 526 -35.54 16.59 -0.63
C LYS A 526 -34.37 17.56 -0.51
N ALA A 527 -34.64 18.73 0.05
CA ALA A 527 -33.70 19.76 0.47
C ALA A 527 -32.82 19.30 1.65
N ASN A 528 -32.18 18.14 1.52
CA ASN A 528 -31.13 17.75 2.45
C ASN A 528 -29.92 18.62 2.12
N LYS A 529 -29.53 19.48 3.06
CA LYS A 529 -28.34 20.36 2.91
C LYS A 529 -27.03 19.55 2.94
N ALA A 530 -27.09 18.29 3.36
CA ALA A 530 -25.94 17.40 3.46
C ALA A 530 -25.37 17.08 2.06
N THR A 531 -24.05 17.06 1.99
CA THR A 531 -23.30 16.88 0.76
C THR A 531 -22.17 15.89 0.94
N TRP A 532 -21.78 15.23 -0.14
CA TRP A 532 -20.58 14.40 -0.17
C TRP A 532 -19.33 15.28 -0.27
N GLU A 533 -18.83 15.71 0.88
CA GLU A 533 -17.70 16.65 0.94
C GLU A 533 -16.37 15.99 0.55
N MET A 534 -16.22 14.69 0.85
CA MET A 534 -14.96 13.94 0.72
C MET A 534 -14.97 12.90 -0.42
N LEU A 535 -16.09 12.77 -1.16
CA LEU A 535 -16.24 11.74 -2.19
C LEU A 535 -15.29 12.01 -3.36
N GLN A 536 -14.49 11.00 -3.70
CA GLN A 536 -13.46 11.04 -4.73
C GLN A 536 -13.68 9.99 -5.83
N ILE A 537 -14.22 8.82 -5.47
CA ILE A 537 -14.56 7.76 -6.43
C ILE A 537 -16.07 7.49 -6.38
N LEU A 538 -16.72 7.64 -7.53
CA LEU A 538 -18.12 7.27 -7.73
C LEU A 538 -18.26 6.42 -8.99
N ASP A 539 -18.46 5.11 -8.81
CA ASP A 539 -18.73 4.18 -9.90
C ASP A 539 -20.16 3.63 -9.77
N ILE A 540 -21.00 3.97 -10.75
CA ILE A 540 -22.39 3.51 -10.87
C ILE A 540 -22.64 2.81 -12.21
N ALA A 541 -21.58 2.42 -12.91
CA ALA A 541 -21.67 1.85 -14.24
C ALA A 541 -22.46 0.53 -14.25
N PHE A 542 -23.00 0.13 -15.40
CA PHE A 542 -23.79 -1.10 -15.56
C PHE A 542 -24.99 -1.17 -14.60
N ASN A 543 -25.85 -0.17 -14.69
CA ASN A 543 -27.10 -0.08 -13.94
C ASN A 543 -28.24 0.34 -14.88
N ASN A 544 -29.42 0.59 -14.33
CA ASN A 544 -30.61 1.04 -15.03
C ASN A 544 -30.96 2.52 -14.71
N PHE A 545 -29.96 3.34 -14.35
CA PHE A 545 -30.19 4.77 -14.10
C PHE A 545 -30.61 5.48 -15.38
N SER A 546 -31.44 6.53 -15.27
CA SER A 546 -32.04 7.22 -16.42
C SER A 546 -32.19 8.72 -16.21
N GLY A 547 -32.62 9.43 -17.25
CA GLY A 547 -32.83 10.88 -17.20
C GLY A 547 -31.53 11.67 -17.35
N LYS A 548 -31.59 12.98 -17.08
CA LYS A 548 -30.47 13.89 -17.34
C LYS A 548 -29.44 13.90 -16.21
N LEU A 549 -28.16 13.98 -16.57
CA LEU A 549 -27.07 14.22 -15.64
C LEU A 549 -27.15 15.65 -15.08
N ALA A 550 -27.51 15.78 -13.81
CA ALA A 550 -27.54 17.08 -13.14
C ALA A 550 -26.17 17.38 -12.50
N GLY A 551 -25.34 18.25 -13.09
CA GLY A 551 -24.01 18.55 -12.55
C GLY A 551 -23.97 19.15 -11.12
N SER A 552 -25.13 19.51 -10.54
CA SER A 552 -25.22 20.09 -9.20
C SER A 552 -24.88 19.15 -8.04
N PHE A 553 -24.88 17.82 -8.24
CA PHE A 553 -24.43 16.91 -7.18
C PHE A 553 -22.90 16.79 -7.10
N LEU A 554 -22.18 17.24 -8.12
CA LEU A 554 -20.71 17.22 -8.20
C LEU A 554 -20.08 18.49 -7.64
N THR A 555 -20.81 19.62 -7.65
CA THR A 555 -20.34 20.92 -7.12
C THR A 555 -20.07 20.93 -5.62
N THR A 556 -20.31 19.81 -4.94
CA THR A 556 -20.15 19.68 -3.49
C THR A 556 -18.90 18.91 -3.06
N TRP A 557 -18.17 18.31 -4.00
CA TRP A 557 -16.86 17.70 -3.74
C TRP A 557 -15.91 18.86 -3.40
N LYS A 558 -15.59 19.05 -2.12
CA LYS A 558 -14.96 20.29 -1.64
C LYS A 558 -13.52 20.37 -2.16
N LYS A 559 -13.16 21.59 -2.53
CA LYS A 559 -11.81 22.18 -2.67
C LYS A 559 -10.82 21.90 -1.50
N TYR A 560 -11.22 21.19 -0.45
CA TYR A 560 -10.46 20.99 0.79
C TYR A 560 -9.29 20.00 0.65
N MET A 561 -9.24 19.21 -0.43
CA MET A 561 -8.03 18.47 -0.81
C MET A 561 -6.83 19.40 -1.09
N MET A 562 -7.03 20.73 -1.19
CA MET A 562 -6.05 21.63 -1.80
C MET A 562 -5.12 22.45 -0.88
N HIS A 563 -5.29 22.52 0.46
CA HIS A 563 -4.63 23.62 1.21
C HIS A 563 -3.99 23.37 2.59
N ASN A 564 -3.83 22.14 3.09
CA ASN A 564 -2.94 21.91 4.24
C ASN A 564 -1.54 21.48 3.79
N GLU A 565 -0.75 22.51 3.48
CA GLU A 565 0.66 22.76 3.83
C GLU A 565 1.59 21.57 4.16
N HIS A 566 2.62 21.43 3.32
CA HIS A 566 3.98 20.93 3.62
C HIS A 566 4.21 19.46 3.99
N LEU A 567 3.19 18.62 4.08
CA LEU A 567 3.33 17.15 4.18
C LEU A 567 2.35 16.44 3.24
N ALA A 568 2.45 16.73 1.93
CA ALA A 568 1.87 15.87 0.89
C ALA A 568 2.75 14.63 0.72
N GLU A 569 2.92 13.85 1.78
CA GLU A 569 3.26 12.45 1.62
C GLU A 569 2.04 11.78 0.96
N SER A 570 2.29 10.94 -0.03
CA SER A 570 1.26 10.18 -0.74
C SER A 570 0.50 9.27 0.23
N LYS A 571 -0.55 9.81 0.88
CA LYS A 571 -1.35 9.06 1.85
C LYS A 571 -2.36 8.18 1.13
N PHE A 572 -2.32 6.89 1.46
CA PHE A 572 -3.30 5.91 1.04
C PHE A 572 -4.56 6.03 1.90
N ILE A 573 -5.71 5.64 1.34
CA ILE A 573 -6.90 5.32 2.12
C ILE A 573 -6.58 4.00 2.82
N GLU A 574 -6.22 4.12 4.08
CA GLU A 574 -5.82 3.00 4.90
C GLU A 574 -6.25 3.22 6.35
N LYS A 575 -6.47 2.10 7.05
CA LYS A 575 -6.90 2.10 8.44
C LYS A 575 -5.87 1.36 9.28
N GLU A 576 -5.24 2.07 10.21
CA GLU A 576 -4.38 1.44 11.22
C GLU A 576 -5.22 0.47 12.07
N ILE A 577 -4.75 -0.77 12.21
CA ILE A 577 -5.44 -1.81 12.97
C ILE A 577 -4.45 -2.51 13.91
N GLY A 578 -4.79 -2.51 15.20
CA GLY A 578 -4.19 -3.40 16.19
C GLY A 578 -2.77 -3.01 16.66
N LEU A 579 -2.04 -4.01 17.16
CA LEU A 579 -0.71 -3.87 17.76
C LEU A 579 0.37 -3.92 16.66
N GLY A 580 1.28 -2.93 16.65
CA GLY A 580 2.46 -2.94 15.77
C GLY A 580 2.38 -2.10 14.50
N GLY A 581 1.42 -1.16 14.37
CA GLY A 581 1.39 -0.20 13.26
C GLY A 581 1.01 -0.79 11.89
N GLN A 582 0.25 -1.91 11.86
CA GLN A 582 -0.25 -2.47 10.61
C GLN A 582 -1.43 -1.65 10.07
N HIS A 583 -1.48 -1.46 8.76
CA HIS A 583 -2.52 -0.72 8.07
C HIS A 583 -3.30 -1.64 7.12
N TYR A 584 -4.63 -1.67 7.24
CA TYR A 584 -5.48 -2.21 6.18
C TYR A 584 -5.60 -1.22 5.06
N GLN A 585 -5.28 -1.67 3.85
CA GLN A 585 -5.37 -0.88 2.64
C GLN A 585 -6.59 -1.35 1.87
N ASP A 586 -7.53 -0.43 1.67
CA ASP A 586 -8.74 -0.73 0.91
C ASP A 586 -8.40 -1.13 -0.52
N SER A 587 -9.14 -2.12 -1.03
CA SER A 587 -9.20 -2.43 -2.45
C SER A 587 -10.64 -2.30 -2.93
N VAL A 588 -10.82 -1.64 -4.07
CA VAL A 588 -12.12 -1.51 -4.73
C VAL A 588 -12.00 -1.85 -6.19
N THR A 589 -13.06 -2.42 -6.74
CA THR A 589 -13.09 -2.81 -8.14
C THR A 589 -13.93 -1.80 -8.92
N ILE A 590 -13.33 -1.18 -9.94
CA ILE A 590 -13.99 -0.21 -10.83
C ILE A 590 -13.95 -0.68 -12.28
N ASN A 591 -14.80 -0.10 -13.13
CA ASN A 591 -14.73 -0.31 -14.58
C ASN A 591 -14.06 0.88 -15.29
N ASN A 592 -12.92 0.63 -15.93
CA ASN A 592 -12.20 1.62 -16.71
C ASN A 592 -11.56 0.97 -17.95
N LYS A 593 -11.44 1.73 -19.05
CA LYS A 593 -10.87 1.24 -20.32
C LYS A 593 -11.54 -0.06 -20.83
N GLY A 594 -12.82 -0.27 -20.50
CA GLY A 594 -13.58 -1.48 -20.83
C GLY A 594 -13.18 -2.74 -20.06
N GLN A 595 -12.41 -2.61 -18.98
CA GLN A 595 -11.93 -3.71 -18.14
C GLN A 595 -12.29 -3.49 -16.67
N GLU A 596 -12.45 -4.61 -15.97
CA GLU A 596 -12.55 -4.64 -14.51
C GLU A 596 -11.15 -4.42 -13.94
N MET A 597 -10.97 -3.34 -13.18
CA MET A 597 -9.70 -3.00 -12.56
C MET A 597 -9.85 -3.01 -11.04
N GLU A 598 -8.96 -3.73 -10.37
CA GLU A 598 -8.83 -3.66 -8.92
C GLU A 598 -7.85 -2.55 -8.55
N LEU A 599 -8.38 -1.49 -7.91
CA LEU A 599 -7.55 -0.45 -7.33
C LEU A 599 -7.11 -0.92 -5.95
N VAL A 600 -5.80 -1.16 -5.80
CA VAL A 600 -5.14 -1.41 -4.52
C VAL A 600 -4.38 -0.17 -4.09
N LYS A 601 -4.18 0.04 -2.78
CA LYS A 601 -3.44 1.20 -2.25
C LYS A 601 -3.98 2.52 -2.81
N ILE A 602 -5.26 2.76 -2.58
CA ILE A 602 -5.97 3.88 -3.21
C ILE A 602 -5.48 5.19 -2.62
N LEU A 603 -4.89 6.06 -3.44
CA LEU A 603 -4.43 7.37 -2.97
C LEU A 603 -5.63 8.26 -2.61
N THR A 604 -5.47 9.05 -1.54
CA THR A 604 -6.47 10.05 -1.13
C THR A 604 -6.68 11.18 -2.14
N ILE A 605 -5.81 11.28 -3.15
CA ILE A 605 -5.90 12.23 -4.27
C ILE A 605 -6.50 11.62 -5.54
N TYR A 606 -6.69 10.30 -5.60
CA TYR A 606 -7.18 9.63 -6.80
C TYR A 606 -8.68 9.81 -6.96
N THR A 607 -9.12 10.29 -8.13
CA THR A 607 -10.53 10.62 -8.36
C THR A 607 -11.08 10.02 -9.65
N SER A 608 -12.30 9.49 -9.58
CA SER A 608 -12.90 8.73 -10.68
C SER A 608 -14.42 8.85 -10.72
N ILE A 609 -14.96 9.03 -11.92
CA ILE A 609 -16.40 9.03 -12.21
C ILE A 609 -16.68 7.97 -13.29
N GLY A 610 -17.34 6.88 -12.89
CA GLY A 610 -17.69 5.75 -13.76
C GLY A 610 -19.20 5.59 -13.93
N PHE A 611 -19.78 6.15 -14.99
CA PHE A 611 -21.24 6.18 -15.23
C PHE A 611 -21.68 5.37 -16.45
N SER A 612 -20.77 4.58 -17.03
CA SER A 612 -20.99 3.89 -18.29
C SER A 612 -22.12 2.85 -18.24
N SER A 613 -22.68 2.48 -19.38
CA SER A 613 -23.71 1.43 -19.49
C SER A 613 -24.92 1.72 -18.59
N ASN A 614 -25.56 2.86 -18.81
CA ASN A 614 -26.80 3.31 -18.17
C ASN A 614 -27.74 3.91 -19.26
N HIS A 615 -28.84 4.51 -18.85
CA HIS A 615 -29.81 5.17 -19.74
C HIS A 615 -29.81 6.70 -19.58
N PHE A 616 -28.65 7.31 -19.32
CA PHE A 616 -28.55 8.76 -19.19
C PHE A 616 -28.77 9.46 -20.52
N GLU A 617 -29.51 10.57 -20.49
CA GLU A 617 -29.88 11.34 -21.68
C GLU A 617 -29.57 12.84 -21.54
N GLY A 618 -29.69 13.57 -22.64
CA GLY A 618 -29.41 15.01 -22.69
C GLY A 618 -27.91 15.35 -22.69
N PRO A 619 -27.55 16.63 -22.52
CA PRO A 619 -26.16 17.07 -22.64
C PRO A 619 -25.30 16.70 -21.43
N ILE A 620 -24.00 16.53 -21.68
CA ILE A 620 -22.98 16.49 -20.61
C ILE A 620 -22.99 17.86 -19.91
N PRO A 621 -23.18 17.92 -18.58
CA PRO A 621 -23.28 19.19 -17.86
C PRO A 621 -21.92 19.88 -17.74
N GLU A 622 -21.84 21.16 -18.11
CA GLU A 622 -20.62 22.00 -17.97
C GLU A 622 -20.00 21.93 -16.56
N LYS A 623 -20.83 21.87 -15.51
CA LYS A 623 -20.37 21.79 -14.11
C LYS A 623 -19.55 20.54 -13.77
N LEU A 624 -19.67 19.45 -14.55
CA LEU A 624 -18.80 18.27 -14.37
C LEU A 624 -17.34 18.61 -14.71
N MET A 625 -17.13 19.60 -15.58
CA MET A 625 -15.82 20.05 -16.04
C MET A 625 -15.15 21.01 -15.04
N ASP A 626 -15.83 21.37 -13.94
CA ASP A 626 -15.26 22.18 -12.85
C ASP A 626 -14.39 21.32 -11.90
N PHE A 627 -14.39 19.99 -12.06
CA PHE A 627 -13.67 19.07 -11.19
C PHE A 627 -12.26 18.75 -11.73
N ASN A 628 -11.37 19.74 -11.65
CA ASN A 628 -10.05 19.73 -12.32
C ASN A 628 -9.11 18.57 -11.92
N GLU A 629 -9.34 17.95 -10.76
CA GLU A 629 -8.53 16.83 -10.26
C GLU A 629 -8.97 15.46 -10.83
N LEU A 630 -10.01 15.43 -11.67
CA LEU A 630 -10.58 14.20 -12.22
C LEU A 630 -9.53 13.40 -13.00
N THR A 631 -9.24 12.18 -12.55
CA THR A 631 -8.29 11.27 -13.21
C THR A 631 -8.98 10.39 -14.25
N ILE A 632 -10.18 9.90 -13.95
CA ILE A 632 -10.97 9.04 -14.84
C ILE A 632 -12.37 9.60 -15.03
N LEU A 633 -12.79 9.72 -16.29
CA LEU A 633 -14.16 9.99 -16.68
C LEU A 633 -14.67 8.98 -17.71
N ASN A 634 -15.62 8.14 -17.30
CA ASN A 634 -16.25 7.17 -18.18
C ASN A 634 -17.77 7.38 -18.23
N LEU A 635 -18.27 7.90 -19.35
CA LEU A 635 -19.70 8.13 -19.63
C LEU A 635 -20.21 7.28 -20.78
N SER A 636 -19.45 6.26 -21.20
CA SER A 636 -19.73 5.49 -22.42
C SER A 636 -21.02 4.69 -22.34
N ASN A 637 -21.55 4.29 -23.49
CA ASN A 637 -22.75 3.44 -23.59
C ASN A 637 -23.94 4.03 -22.81
N ASN A 638 -24.37 5.23 -23.24
CA ASN A 638 -25.53 5.96 -22.73
C ASN A 638 -26.28 6.61 -23.92
N ALA A 639 -27.27 7.46 -23.65
CA ALA A 639 -27.99 8.27 -24.65
C ALA A 639 -27.66 9.77 -24.56
N LEU A 640 -26.43 10.11 -24.14
CA LEU A 640 -26.00 11.51 -24.00
C LEU A 640 -25.94 12.18 -25.38
N SER A 641 -26.33 13.44 -25.45
CA SER A 641 -26.49 14.20 -26.69
C SER A 641 -25.90 15.61 -26.59
N GLY A 642 -26.04 16.44 -27.64
CA GLY A 642 -25.44 17.77 -27.64
C GLY A 642 -23.93 17.74 -27.87
N LYS A 643 -23.23 18.82 -27.53
CA LYS A 643 -21.78 18.95 -27.79
C LYS A 643 -20.96 18.44 -26.60
N ILE A 644 -19.72 18.02 -26.89
CA ILE A 644 -18.70 17.88 -25.85
C ILE A 644 -18.39 19.29 -25.31
N PRO A 645 -18.55 19.57 -24.00
CA PRO A 645 -18.26 20.87 -23.40
C PRO A 645 -16.85 21.35 -23.74
N SER A 646 -16.69 22.62 -24.15
CA SER A 646 -15.36 23.17 -24.44
C SER A 646 -14.49 23.27 -23.18
N SER A 647 -15.13 23.38 -22.01
CA SER A 647 -14.51 23.36 -20.68
C SER A 647 -13.87 22.02 -20.30
N ILE A 648 -14.02 20.96 -21.11
CA ILE A 648 -13.31 19.67 -20.90
C ILE A 648 -11.80 19.85 -20.74
N GLY A 649 -11.21 20.88 -21.36
CA GLY A 649 -9.79 21.21 -21.21
C GLY A 649 -9.36 21.67 -19.81
N ASN A 650 -10.31 21.91 -18.89
CA ASN A 650 -10.04 22.23 -17.49
C ASN A 650 -9.61 20.99 -16.68
N LEU A 651 -9.94 19.78 -17.14
CA LEU A 651 -9.64 18.52 -16.46
C LEU A 651 -8.19 18.08 -16.69
N ILE A 652 -7.24 18.95 -16.33
CA ILE A 652 -5.83 18.78 -16.70
C ILE A 652 -5.18 17.50 -16.15
N GLN A 653 -5.72 16.91 -15.07
CA GLN A 653 -5.24 15.65 -14.48
C GLN A 653 -5.86 14.39 -15.13
N LEU A 654 -6.69 14.53 -16.15
CA LEU A 654 -7.43 13.42 -16.74
C LEU A 654 -6.50 12.48 -17.51
N GLU A 655 -6.49 11.21 -17.10
CA GLU A 655 -5.71 10.13 -17.70
C GLU A 655 -6.58 9.26 -18.62
N SER A 656 -7.88 9.10 -18.30
CA SER A 656 -8.80 8.24 -19.05
C SER A 656 -10.11 8.95 -19.32
N LEU A 657 -10.46 9.10 -20.61
CA LEU A 657 -11.72 9.66 -21.08
C LEU A 657 -12.43 8.69 -22.03
N ASP A 658 -13.59 8.19 -21.62
CA ASP A 658 -14.46 7.38 -22.48
C ASP A 658 -15.85 8.01 -22.61
N LEU A 659 -16.16 8.48 -23.82
CA LEU A 659 -17.46 9.04 -24.21
C LEU A 659 -18.12 8.21 -25.33
N SER A 660 -17.59 7.01 -25.62
CA SER A 660 -18.03 6.20 -26.75
C SER A 660 -19.48 5.73 -26.61
N GLN A 661 -20.11 5.33 -27.72
CA GLN A 661 -21.47 4.79 -27.75
C GLN A 661 -22.47 5.75 -27.09
N ASN A 662 -22.60 6.94 -27.64
CA ASN A 662 -23.55 7.97 -27.23
C ASN A 662 -24.15 8.65 -28.48
N SER A 663 -24.92 9.71 -28.30
CA SER A 663 -25.47 10.55 -29.37
C SER A 663 -24.85 11.96 -29.38
N LEU A 664 -23.58 12.10 -28.97
CA LEU A 664 -22.86 13.38 -28.96
C LEU A 664 -22.64 13.89 -30.38
N SER A 665 -22.68 15.20 -30.56
CA SER A 665 -22.70 15.86 -31.87
C SER A 665 -21.86 17.14 -31.88
N GLY A 666 -21.61 17.69 -33.06
CA GLY A 666 -20.75 18.86 -33.22
C GLY A 666 -19.26 18.49 -33.29
N GLU A 667 -18.41 19.50 -33.19
CA GLU A 667 -16.97 19.34 -33.34
C GLU A 667 -16.30 18.88 -32.05
N ILE A 668 -15.19 18.15 -32.18
CA ILE A 668 -14.28 17.87 -31.05
C ILE A 668 -13.61 19.19 -30.67
N SER A 669 -13.81 19.65 -29.43
CA SER A 669 -13.24 20.92 -28.95
C SER A 669 -11.72 20.94 -29.06
N MET A 670 -11.15 22.02 -29.59
CA MET A 670 -9.69 22.25 -29.59
C MET A 670 -9.09 22.27 -28.18
N GLN A 671 -9.90 22.53 -27.15
CA GLN A 671 -9.45 22.50 -25.75
C GLN A 671 -9.10 21.07 -25.28
N LEU A 672 -9.54 20.01 -25.97
CA LEU A 672 -9.15 18.64 -25.63
C LEU A 672 -7.63 18.43 -25.80
N VAL A 673 -6.96 19.25 -26.62
CA VAL A 673 -5.50 19.26 -26.81
C VAL A 673 -4.76 19.65 -25.53
N SER A 674 -5.39 20.36 -24.58
CA SER A 674 -4.72 20.78 -23.33
C SER A 674 -4.53 19.65 -22.32
N LEU A 675 -5.16 18.49 -22.51
CA LEU A 675 -5.11 17.36 -21.59
C LEU A 675 -3.81 16.55 -21.79
N SER A 676 -2.72 17.03 -21.22
CA SER A 676 -1.38 16.46 -21.41
C SER A 676 -1.16 15.10 -20.73
N PHE A 677 -1.95 14.75 -19.72
CA PHE A 677 -1.86 13.46 -19.01
C PHE A 677 -2.76 12.36 -19.62
N LEU A 678 -3.54 12.69 -20.66
CA LEU A 678 -4.54 11.79 -21.23
C LEU A 678 -3.88 10.58 -21.90
N GLU A 679 -4.02 9.39 -21.31
CA GLU A 679 -3.43 8.13 -21.75
C GLU A 679 -4.44 7.26 -22.52
N TYR A 680 -5.74 7.44 -22.27
CA TYR A 680 -6.81 6.73 -22.95
C TYR A 680 -7.91 7.70 -23.38
N LEU A 681 -8.27 7.64 -24.67
CA LEU A 681 -9.38 8.38 -25.24
C LEU A 681 -10.24 7.46 -26.10
N ASN A 682 -11.55 7.49 -25.89
CA ASN A 682 -12.51 6.84 -26.78
C ASN A 682 -13.74 7.72 -27.00
N LEU A 683 -13.93 8.18 -28.24
CA LEU A 683 -15.04 8.99 -28.74
C LEU A 683 -15.89 8.25 -29.79
N SER A 684 -15.63 6.96 -29.99
CA SER A 684 -16.25 6.18 -31.06
C SER A 684 -17.77 6.07 -30.93
N PHE A 685 -18.45 5.79 -32.04
CA PHE A 685 -19.90 5.59 -32.12
C PHE A 685 -20.69 6.76 -31.52
N ASN A 686 -20.54 7.93 -32.15
CA ASN A 686 -21.25 9.16 -31.85
C ASN A 686 -21.66 9.85 -33.17
N HIS A 687 -22.10 11.11 -33.11
CA HIS A 687 -22.44 11.95 -34.27
C HIS A 687 -21.49 13.15 -34.40
N LEU A 688 -20.22 12.98 -34.03
CA LEU A 688 -19.21 14.05 -34.11
C LEU A 688 -18.86 14.37 -35.57
N VAL A 689 -18.54 15.63 -35.82
CA VAL A 689 -18.27 16.17 -37.16
C VAL A 689 -17.03 17.06 -37.15
N GLY A 690 -16.48 17.35 -38.33
CA GLY A 690 -15.38 18.30 -38.49
C GLY A 690 -13.99 17.65 -38.43
N LYS A 691 -12.96 18.48 -38.48
CA LYS A 691 -11.57 18.02 -38.47
C LYS A 691 -11.17 17.61 -37.04
N ILE A 692 -10.51 16.47 -36.87
CA ILE A 692 -9.91 16.08 -35.59
C ILE A 692 -8.83 17.11 -35.20
N PRO A 693 -8.89 17.72 -34.00
CA PRO A 693 -7.89 18.67 -33.51
C PRO A 693 -6.46 18.12 -33.57
N THR A 694 -5.54 18.93 -34.11
CA THR A 694 -4.11 18.60 -34.17
C THR A 694 -3.40 19.04 -32.89
N GLY A 695 -2.80 18.08 -32.18
CA GLY A 695 -2.00 18.21 -30.97
C GLY A 695 -1.35 16.85 -30.64
N THR A 696 -0.10 16.84 -30.16
CA THR A 696 0.76 15.64 -30.09
C THR A 696 0.09 14.42 -29.45
N GLN A 697 -0.70 14.60 -28.40
CA GLN A 697 -1.39 13.52 -27.69
C GLN A 697 -2.61 12.97 -28.45
N LEU A 698 -3.39 13.81 -29.14
CA LEU A 698 -4.58 13.35 -29.85
C LEU A 698 -4.26 12.48 -31.07
N GLN A 699 -3.09 12.71 -31.68
CA GLN A 699 -2.62 11.92 -32.81
C GLN A 699 -1.98 10.58 -32.39
N SER A 700 -1.65 10.37 -31.11
CA SER A 700 -1.13 9.08 -30.64
C SER A 700 -2.21 8.03 -30.43
N PHE A 701 -3.49 8.43 -30.35
CA PHE A 701 -4.60 7.49 -30.18
C PHE A 701 -4.93 6.75 -31.50
N PRO A 702 -5.38 5.49 -31.42
CA PRO A 702 -5.72 4.71 -32.60
C PRO A 702 -6.97 5.24 -33.30
N ALA A 703 -7.12 4.95 -34.60
CA ALA A 703 -8.30 5.32 -35.39
C ALA A 703 -9.62 4.79 -34.78
N SER A 704 -9.57 3.65 -34.08
CA SER A 704 -10.70 3.06 -33.37
C SER A 704 -11.29 3.98 -32.30
N SER A 705 -10.49 4.88 -31.71
CA SER A 705 -10.98 5.87 -30.75
C SER A 705 -11.95 6.89 -31.36
N PHE A 706 -12.02 6.99 -32.69
CA PHE A 706 -12.86 7.96 -33.41
C PHE A 706 -13.86 7.30 -34.36
N GLU A 707 -13.84 5.97 -34.48
CA GLU A 707 -14.67 5.19 -35.39
C GLU A 707 -16.17 5.43 -35.17
N GLY A 708 -17.01 5.21 -36.20
CA GLY A 708 -18.45 5.37 -36.08
C GLY A 708 -18.94 6.81 -35.97
N ASN A 709 -18.11 7.80 -36.33
CA ASN A 709 -18.46 9.21 -36.46
C ASN A 709 -18.33 9.67 -37.92
N ASP A 710 -19.42 9.56 -38.69
CA ASP A 710 -19.38 9.76 -40.16
C ASP A 710 -18.90 11.14 -40.63
N GLY A 711 -19.00 12.16 -39.78
CA GLY A 711 -18.58 13.52 -40.12
C GLY A 711 -17.16 13.90 -39.72
N LEU A 712 -16.42 13.02 -39.03
CA LEU A 712 -15.03 13.28 -38.61
C LEU A 712 -14.05 13.00 -39.76
N TYR A 713 -13.01 13.84 -39.85
CA TYR A 713 -11.92 13.64 -40.81
C TYR A 713 -10.58 14.16 -40.29
N GLY A 714 -9.49 13.71 -40.92
CA GLY A 714 -8.11 14.04 -40.53
C GLY A 714 -7.45 12.95 -39.67
N PRO A 715 -6.12 13.01 -39.48
CA PRO A 715 -5.40 12.00 -38.68
C PRO A 715 -5.97 11.89 -37.26
N PRO A 716 -6.08 10.68 -36.67
CA PRO A 716 -5.54 9.39 -37.14
C PRO A 716 -6.48 8.60 -38.09
N LEU A 717 -7.61 9.17 -38.50
CA LEU A 717 -8.48 8.51 -39.48
C LEU A 717 -7.80 8.52 -40.86
N PRO A 718 -8.03 7.48 -41.70
CA PRO A 718 -7.57 7.48 -43.09
C PRO A 718 -8.05 8.76 -43.80
N SER A 719 -7.15 9.41 -44.52
CA SER A 719 -7.48 10.63 -45.27
C SER A 719 -8.63 10.37 -46.24
N ILE A 720 -9.69 11.19 -46.16
CA ILE A 720 -10.72 11.26 -47.20
C ILE A 720 -10.10 12.01 -48.39
N GLU A 721 -9.15 11.38 -49.08
CA GLU A 721 -8.77 11.76 -50.43
C GLU A 721 -9.75 11.06 -51.37
N ASN A 722 -10.62 11.86 -52.02
CA ASN A 722 -11.64 11.52 -53.02
C ASN A 722 -13.12 11.66 -52.61
N ARG A 723 -13.52 12.82 -52.07
CA ARG A 723 -14.81 13.41 -52.47
C ARG A 723 -14.55 14.75 -53.14
N ASN A 724 -14.61 14.73 -54.47
CA ASN A 724 -14.42 15.92 -55.28
C ASN A 724 -15.34 17.06 -54.84
N GLY A 725 -14.71 18.20 -54.58
CA GLY A 725 -15.25 19.56 -54.50
C GLY A 725 -16.76 19.69 -54.49
N THR A 726 -17.34 19.72 -53.29
CA THR A 726 -18.48 20.58 -52.97
C THR A 726 -18.41 20.84 -51.48
N GLU A 727 -18.41 22.12 -51.09
CA GLU A 727 -18.58 22.52 -49.69
C GLU A 727 -19.77 21.76 -49.08
N PRO A 728 -19.74 21.40 -47.78
CA PRO A 728 -20.92 20.84 -47.14
C PRO A 728 -21.93 21.96 -46.94
N GLY A 729 -22.72 22.22 -47.99
CA GLY A 729 -23.98 22.90 -47.87
C GLY A 729 -24.84 22.15 -46.84
N MET A 730 -25.49 22.91 -45.97
CA MET A 730 -26.52 22.42 -45.06
C MET A 730 -27.41 21.40 -45.78
N LEU A 731 -27.25 20.12 -45.45
CA LEU A 731 -28.24 19.12 -45.85
C LEU A 731 -29.55 19.52 -45.17
N PRO A 732 -30.67 19.54 -45.90
CA PRO A 732 -31.93 20.01 -45.33
C PRO A 732 -32.33 19.10 -44.18
N GLN A 733 -32.84 19.71 -43.09
CA GLN A 733 -33.53 19.01 -42.02
C GLN A 733 -34.45 17.95 -42.65
N ARG A 734 -34.07 16.68 -42.54
CA ARG A 734 -35.01 15.59 -42.77
C ARG A 734 -36.05 15.71 -41.67
N LYS A 735 -37.21 16.26 -42.03
CA LYS A 735 -38.44 15.99 -41.29
C LYS A 735 -38.56 14.47 -41.22
N CYS A 736 -38.51 13.95 -40.00
CA CYS A 736 -38.81 12.57 -39.70
C CYS A 736 -40.25 12.29 -40.17
N GLY A 737 -40.36 11.70 -41.36
CA GLY A 737 -41.59 11.07 -41.82
C GLY A 737 -41.74 9.75 -41.07
N ARG A 738 -42.89 9.54 -40.44
CA ARG A 738 -43.28 8.27 -39.84
C ARG A 738 -43.05 7.13 -40.86
N LEU A 739 -42.45 6.03 -40.38
CA LEU A 739 -42.00 4.82 -41.11
C LEU A 739 -40.66 4.97 -41.86
N ALA A 740 -39.56 4.73 -41.14
CA ALA A 740 -38.47 3.81 -41.54
C ALA A 740 -37.15 4.18 -40.83
N CYS A 741 -37.03 3.83 -39.55
CA CYS A 741 -35.74 3.63 -38.88
C CYS A 741 -35.92 2.47 -37.89
N THR A 742 -35.62 1.25 -38.32
CA THR A 742 -35.26 0.11 -37.45
C THR A 742 -34.76 -1.04 -38.33
N VAL A 743 -33.46 -1.35 -38.29
CA VAL A 743 -32.93 -2.70 -38.04
C VAL A 743 -31.53 -2.53 -37.46
N ASP A 744 -31.29 -3.05 -36.25
CA ASP A 744 -29.96 -3.30 -35.71
C ASP A 744 -29.91 -4.67 -35.01
N TRP A 745 -28.75 -5.32 -35.06
CA TRP A 745 -28.50 -6.73 -35.36
C TRP A 745 -28.74 -7.75 -34.24
N ASN A 746 -29.22 -7.34 -33.07
CA ASN A 746 -29.47 -8.26 -31.95
C ASN A 746 -30.63 -9.25 -32.19
N PHE A 747 -31.52 -8.99 -33.16
CA PHE A 747 -32.62 -9.90 -33.51
C PHE A 747 -32.24 -10.99 -34.51
N ILE A 748 -31.26 -10.74 -35.38
CA ILE A 748 -30.83 -11.74 -36.39
C ILE A 748 -30.00 -12.86 -35.72
N SER A 749 -29.28 -12.57 -34.62
CA SER A 749 -28.50 -13.59 -33.90
C SER A 749 -29.37 -14.57 -33.09
N VAL A 750 -30.50 -14.10 -32.54
CA VAL A 750 -31.41 -14.93 -31.74
C VAL A 750 -32.23 -15.87 -32.65
N GLU A 751 -32.69 -15.40 -33.81
CA GLU A 751 -33.40 -16.24 -34.78
C GLU A 751 -32.47 -17.27 -35.45
N LEU A 752 -31.25 -16.89 -35.83
CA LEU A 752 -30.27 -17.85 -36.35
C LEU A 752 -29.79 -18.83 -35.27
N GLY A 753 -29.63 -18.37 -34.02
CA GLY A 753 -29.23 -19.20 -32.89
C GLY A 753 -30.28 -20.24 -32.49
N LEU A 754 -31.57 -19.88 -32.52
CA LEU A 754 -32.68 -20.82 -32.28
C LEU A 754 -32.85 -21.82 -33.43
N VAL A 755 -32.72 -21.39 -34.68
CA VAL A 755 -32.82 -22.28 -35.86
C VAL A 755 -31.64 -23.25 -35.93
N PHE A 756 -30.41 -22.80 -35.67
CA PHE A 756 -29.23 -23.67 -35.60
C PHE A 756 -29.26 -24.57 -34.36
N GLY A 757 -29.64 -24.06 -33.18
CA GLY A 757 -29.74 -24.84 -31.95
C GLY A 757 -30.78 -25.96 -32.04
N HIS A 758 -31.96 -25.67 -32.61
CA HIS A 758 -33.01 -26.66 -32.83
C HIS A 758 -32.63 -27.70 -33.91
N GLY A 759 -31.87 -27.29 -34.94
CA GLY A 759 -31.33 -28.19 -35.96
C GLY A 759 -30.23 -29.14 -35.45
N ILE A 760 -29.37 -28.68 -34.54
CA ILE A 760 -28.28 -29.47 -33.96
C ILE A 760 -28.79 -30.48 -32.92
N VAL A 761 -29.84 -30.15 -32.17
CA VAL A 761 -30.42 -31.06 -31.15
C VAL A 761 -31.37 -32.09 -31.78
N PHE A 762 -32.25 -31.66 -32.70
CA PHE A 762 -33.30 -32.55 -33.24
C PHE A 762 -32.94 -33.16 -34.60
N GLY A 763 -32.01 -32.57 -35.36
CA GLY A 763 -31.53 -33.12 -36.64
C GLY A 763 -30.89 -34.50 -36.50
N PRO A 764 -29.97 -34.74 -35.54
CA PRO A 764 -29.41 -36.07 -35.30
C PRO A 764 -30.46 -37.10 -34.87
N LEU A 765 -31.45 -36.69 -34.06
CA LEU A 765 -32.54 -37.56 -33.60
C LEU A 765 -33.48 -38.01 -34.74
N LEU A 766 -33.60 -37.20 -35.80
CA LEU A 766 -34.43 -37.50 -36.97
C LEU A 766 -33.71 -38.33 -38.05
N ILE A 767 -32.37 -38.28 -38.09
CA ILE A 767 -31.53 -38.90 -39.15
C ILE A 767 -30.89 -40.23 -38.66
N TRP A 768 -30.75 -40.45 -37.35
CA TRP A 768 -30.10 -41.65 -36.84
C TRP A 768 -31.05 -42.87 -36.86
N LYS A 769 -30.79 -43.80 -37.79
CA LYS A 769 -31.58 -45.02 -38.05
C LYS A 769 -31.83 -45.92 -36.82
N GLY A 770 -31.07 -45.78 -35.74
CA GLY A 770 -31.21 -46.59 -34.52
C GLY A 770 -32.46 -46.30 -33.67
N TRP A 771 -32.99 -45.08 -33.71
CA TRP A 771 -34.14 -44.69 -32.87
C TRP A 771 -35.50 -44.96 -33.54
N ARG A 772 -35.59 -44.89 -34.88
CA ARG A 772 -36.84 -45.22 -35.61
C ARG A 772 -37.24 -46.69 -35.55
N ILE A 773 -36.33 -47.59 -35.16
CA ILE A 773 -36.59 -49.03 -35.07
C ILE A 773 -37.10 -49.44 -33.67
N ARG A 774 -36.97 -48.58 -32.64
CA ARG A 774 -37.43 -48.90 -31.27
C ARG A 774 -38.91 -48.60 -31.00
N ASP A 775 -39.54 -47.69 -31.75
CA ASP A 775 -40.92 -47.24 -31.45
C ASP A 775 -42.03 -47.84 -32.34
N ILE A 776 -41.73 -48.43 -33.51
CA ILE A 776 -42.80 -48.98 -34.40
C ILE A 776 -42.78 -50.53 -34.47
N LYS A 777 -41.83 -51.18 -33.81
CA LYS A 777 -41.83 -52.63 -33.63
C LYS A 777 -41.55 -53.00 -32.17
N LEU A 778 -42.43 -53.66 -31.41
CA LEU A 778 -43.42 -54.62 -31.89
C LEU A 778 -42.76 -55.49 -32.96
N SER A 779 -41.95 -56.45 -32.58
CA SER A 779 -42.45 -57.79 -32.84
C SER A 779 -41.53 -58.79 -32.20
N HIS A 780 -42.08 -59.52 -31.23
CA HIS A 780 -41.55 -60.76 -30.69
C HIS A 780 -40.36 -60.66 -29.75
N VAL A 781 -40.69 -60.59 -28.45
CA VAL A 781 -40.50 -61.71 -27.51
C VAL A 781 -39.47 -62.75 -27.97
N ASN A 782 -38.31 -62.77 -27.31
CA ASN A 782 -37.84 -63.90 -26.48
C ASN A 782 -36.59 -63.48 -25.72
#